data_AF-G6C374-F1
#
_entry.id   AF-G6C374-F1
#
_cell.length_a   1.000
_cell.length_b   1.000
_cell.length_c   1.000
_cell.angle_alpha   90.00
_cell.angle_beta   90.00
_cell.angle_gamma   90.00
#
_symmetry.space_group_name_H-M   'P 1'
#
loop_
_entity.id
_entity.type
_entity.pdbx_description
1 polymer ?
#
loop_
_entity_poly.entity_id
_entity_poly.type
_entity_poly.pdbx_seq_one_letter_code
_entity_poly.pdbx_strand_id
1 'polypeptide(L)'
;MKKLGILHISDIHINKSSCSIINEMLEKLLKDINKVKNEYNINIDLICFTGDLIASGAQAIEGEKQLILAEENFIAPLIKALNLSNDRFILVPGNHEVNKNCIIKMTEKGLSDISSKEEIDDIILNMEDEYKNRLAYFYDYVFEKYLMNAKKWNLGYSIDYEINGIKIGIAGIDSSWRSSGIGYQERGKLLVGEKQVTFLYENIKNSDIKICLMHHPLDWLSNLEMSYVERKINNFDLVLCGHIHDLEDKQISTQKYRTIYNTSGKLNPVDDYYSGYSLIDINIDTNKCNIYSREYYNSPREDFDKALRINKDGRVEYTLMINDDEKKIEADLKLQLKDFFKKTTEKHEMFRNIDNFSPSKVNDFFVEPTLYEKSQISAEKIFKGDEERTPVQLDTIINSKENLILVGKSETGKTTLLQQFGIKNLNSESNYIPVYIDMFNIPKTDNKFFIATLNFLNENIAQETSLSKEQIKNLLDNGKFIYLIDNFDISNSMYVRWIKNFTEFYPKNRFIFATEEKFYQKYSIKDFPNIGVDFKILYLDYFTKNQVREMITKWGEGKEELDINSMTQKIVTYCNNIQFSMTPFNIAVFMTIWDVDRNFIPINEGKVMETYLETVLDKLSSKDFQRSSFAFNLKQDFLGYLAYEMYRKNEFFFKKDEFDNLVNKYHEHYGFKKDESKFNLIFFEKNILYKNAENIFFSNTSILEYCLAFYATKNLELYKILISKENRILLARELAFYSGITNDCTELLNLINNDIHNILTSNLELLNEIEKIDIGIELKIDKENFEKAIIENRKSMKEIDDLENLSVKSEEKTPMEINKINIKDKSESFLDLLSIYGNIIKNAETLSKEDKKNHLKSYILGMNFQFSLIIKEFSGYLSAKNKEELPSEIREKYPNLTDKEYIKIKNNVIDLLKIFLPIAMQCHIAQNIGTPKLDLVIEELICDSENKKFTKFMLSFLYCDLGNIKNNKEYLNRYIKKEKSKNILKLIFFKLNFYYRMRYFGTDTKIDDIILDLITEVYLKLNNYENKYAGRKGIFKQDIKKNLETGRLL
;
A
#
# COMPACT_ATOMS: atom_id res chain seq x y z
N MET A 1 39.68 -10.07 37.39
CA MET A 1 38.75 -9.94 36.24
C MET A 1 37.96 -8.67 36.46
N LYS A 2 37.88 -7.80 35.46
CA LYS A 2 37.06 -6.58 35.53
C LYS A 2 35.61 -6.96 35.25
N LYS A 3 34.88 -7.27 36.33
CA LYS A 3 33.46 -7.61 36.30
C LYS A 3 32.63 -6.66 37.14
N LEU A 4 31.39 -6.44 36.71
CA LEU A 4 30.38 -5.66 37.42
C LEU A 4 29.06 -6.43 37.41
N GLY A 5 28.51 -6.70 38.59
CA GLY A 5 27.16 -7.27 38.71
C GLY A 5 26.13 -6.25 39.19
N ILE A 6 24.98 -6.21 38.51
CA ILE A 6 23.88 -5.28 38.81
C ILE A 6 22.60 -6.08 39.06
N LEU A 7 21.94 -5.81 40.18
CA LEU A 7 20.54 -6.22 40.40
C LEU A 7 19.62 -5.12 39.88
N HIS A 8 18.82 -5.44 38.88
CA HIS A 8 17.83 -4.53 38.31
C HIS A 8 16.42 -4.92 38.74
N ILE A 9 15.74 -4.00 39.42
CA ILE A 9 14.40 -4.17 40.01
C ILE A 9 13.58 -2.88 39.86
N SER A 10 12.26 -2.99 39.89
CA SER A 10 11.35 -1.85 39.76
C SER A 10 9.97 -2.17 40.35
N ASP A 11 9.10 -1.17 40.46
CA ASP A 11 7.64 -1.33 40.57
C ASP A 11 7.22 -2.23 41.76
N ILE A 12 7.35 -1.70 42.97
CA ILE A 12 6.93 -2.34 44.23
C ILE A 12 5.57 -1.83 44.69
N HIS A 13 5.32 -0.53 44.53
CA HIS A 13 4.13 0.17 45.00
C HIS A 13 3.80 -0.11 46.48
N ILE A 14 4.78 0.07 47.37
CA ILE A 14 4.57 -0.23 48.79
C ILE A 14 3.53 0.74 49.41
N ASN A 15 2.64 0.15 50.20
CA ASN A 15 1.67 0.82 51.04
C ASN A 15 1.40 -0.03 52.28
N LYS A 16 0.64 0.50 53.23
CA LYS A 16 0.40 -0.19 54.50
C LYS A 16 -0.22 -1.59 54.34
N SER A 17 -1.08 -1.78 53.33
CA SER A 17 -1.74 -3.06 53.07
C SER A 17 -0.85 -4.08 52.34
N SER A 18 0.17 -3.63 51.62
CA SER A 18 1.05 -4.50 50.83
C SER A 18 2.29 -5.00 51.56
N CYS A 19 2.65 -4.43 52.73
CA CYS A 19 3.87 -4.79 53.46
C CYS A 19 4.03 -6.29 53.71
N SER A 20 2.98 -7.00 54.13
CA SER A 20 3.07 -8.45 54.40
C SER A 20 3.41 -9.25 53.14
N ILE A 21 2.80 -8.89 52.02
CA ILE A 21 3.03 -9.57 50.73
C ILE A 21 4.44 -9.25 50.22
N ILE A 22 4.87 -8.00 50.35
CA ILE A 22 6.21 -7.57 49.93
C ILE A 22 7.31 -8.26 50.75
N ASN A 23 7.12 -8.44 52.06
CA ASN A 23 8.07 -9.16 52.90
C ASN A 23 8.23 -10.63 52.45
N GLU A 24 7.12 -11.32 52.18
CA GLU A 24 7.15 -12.70 51.68
C GLU A 24 7.82 -12.78 50.29
N MET A 25 7.46 -11.85 49.40
CA MET A 25 8.04 -11.75 48.06
C MET A 25 9.55 -11.48 48.13
N LEU A 26 10.01 -10.64 49.06
CA LEU A 26 11.43 -10.34 49.26
C LEU A 26 12.22 -11.59 49.70
N GLU A 27 11.66 -12.42 50.59
CA GLU A 27 12.31 -13.68 50.98
C GLU A 27 12.52 -14.61 49.77
N LYS A 28 11.48 -14.75 48.92
CA LYS A 28 11.53 -15.53 47.67
C LYS A 28 12.53 -14.93 46.68
N LEU A 29 12.54 -13.61 46.54
CA LEU A 29 13.49 -12.87 45.70
C LEU A 29 14.93 -13.13 46.14
N LEU A 30 15.24 -13.00 47.43
CA LEU A 30 16.59 -13.24 47.98
C LEU A 30 17.05 -14.69 47.80
N LYS A 31 16.15 -15.65 47.97
CA LYS A 31 16.42 -17.07 47.72
C LYS A 31 16.82 -17.32 46.26
N ASP A 32 16.06 -16.76 45.31
CA ASP A 32 16.34 -16.92 43.89
C ASP A 32 17.60 -16.13 43.45
N ILE A 33 17.81 -14.92 43.97
CA ILE A 33 19.05 -14.16 43.72
C ILE A 33 20.27 -14.99 44.12
N ASN A 34 20.26 -15.59 45.31
CA ASN A 34 21.38 -16.42 45.78
C ASN A 34 21.58 -17.67 44.91
N LYS A 35 20.50 -18.28 44.42
CA LYS A 35 20.56 -19.38 43.47
C LYS A 35 21.28 -18.97 42.18
N VAL A 36 20.87 -17.86 41.55
CA VAL A 36 21.45 -17.37 40.29
C VAL A 36 22.91 -16.92 40.48
N LYS A 37 23.22 -16.21 41.58
CA LYS A 37 24.60 -15.82 41.93
C LYS A 37 25.54 -17.02 41.99
N ASN A 38 25.10 -18.10 42.65
CA ASN A 38 25.91 -19.32 42.79
C ASN A 38 26.02 -20.11 41.48
N GLU A 39 24.93 -20.22 40.71
CA GLU A 39 24.89 -20.94 39.43
C GLU A 39 25.84 -20.32 38.39
N TYR A 40 25.91 -18.98 38.34
CA TYR A 40 26.68 -18.25 37.32
C TYR A 40 27.92 -17.52 37.84
N ASN A 41 28.25 -17.69 39.12
CA ASN A 41 29.38 -17.03 39.80
C ASN A 41 29.36 -15.49 39.62
N ILE A 42 28.24 -14.88 39.99
CA ILE A 42 28.00 -13.43 39.87
C ILE A 42 28.10 -12.79 41.26
N ASN A 43 28.92 -11.74 41.39
CA ASN A 43 28.89 -10.85 42.54
C ASN A 43 28.00 -9.65 42.23
N ILE A 44 27.08 -9.28 43.11
CA ILE A 44 26.24 -8.08 42.93
C ILE A 44 26.96 -6.92 43.59
N ASP A 45 27.30 -5.89 42.82
CA ASP A 45 28.01 -4.71 43.29
C ASP A 45 27.08 -3.48 43.37
N LEU A 46 25.98 -3.46 42.61
CA LEU A 46 25.01 -2.37 42.54
C LEU A 46 23.57 -2.90 42.50
N ILE A 47 22.66 -2.15 43.11
CA ILE A 47 21.21 -2.32 42.95
C ILE A 47 20.68 -1.09 42.22
N CYS A 48 20.06 -1.30 41.07
CA CYS A 48 19.39 -0.26 40.28
C CYS A 48 17.88 -0.44 40.42
N PHE A 49 17.22 0.54 41.03
CA PHE A 49 15.78 0.58 41.26
C PHE A 49 15.12 1.64 40.35
N THR A 50 14.37 1.21 39.33
CA THR A 50 13.88 2.10 38.27
C THR A 50 12.47 2.63 38.51
N GLY A 51 12.17 3.12 39.71
CA GLY A 51 10.91 3.83 40.02
C GLY A 51 9.77 2.97 40.55
N ASP A 52 8.71 3.64 40.99
CA ASP A 52 7.50 3.06 41.58
C ASP A 52 7.79 2.22 42.84
N LEU A 53 8.60 2.78 43.74
CA LEU A 53 8.89 2.21 45.05
C LEU A 53 7.64 2.23 45.93
N ILE A 54 6.95 3.36 45.99
CA ILE A 54 5.76 3.59 46.83
C ILE A 54 4.48 3.61 46.00
N ALA A 55 3.32 3.43 46.63
CA ALA A 55 2.05 3.44 45.92
C ALA A 55 1.54 4.86 45.59
N SER A 56 1.93 5.88 46.37
CA SER A 56 1.47 7.26 46.19
C SER A 56 2.39 8.29 46.84
N GLY A 57 2.88 9.25 46.05
CA GLY A 57 3.68 10.37 46.53
C GLY A 57 2.97 11.27 47.53
N ALA A 58 1.63 11.34 47.47
CA ALA A 58 0.83 12.06 48.46
C ALA A 58 0.83 11.40 49.85
N GLN A 59 1.26 10.14 49.95
CA GLN A 59 1.37 9.36 51.19
C GLN A 59 2.82 9.07 51.58
N ALA A 60 3.79 9.68 50.88
CA ALA A 60 5.21 9.37 51.03
C ALA A 60 5.77 9.76 52.40
N ILE A 61 5.55 11.02 52.79
CA ILE A 61 6.04 11.63 54.03
C ILE A 61 4.90 11.75 55.07
N GLU A 62 3.74 12.22 54.62
CA GLU A 62 2.53 12.37 55.43
C GLU A 62 1.56 11.21 55.20
N GLY A 63 0.60 11.00 56.10
CA GLY A 63 -0.36 9.89 56.01
C GLY A 63 0.26 8.54 56.36
N GLU A 64 0.28 7.58 55.41
CA GLU A 64 0.84 6.24 55.62
C GLU A 64 2.36 6.19 55.80
N LYS A 65 3.08 7.27 55.45
CA LYS A 65 4.55 7.37 55.49
C LYS A 65 5.23 6.26 54.68
N GLN A 66 4.80 6.10 53.44
CA GLN A 66 5.18 4.96 52.59
C GLN A 66 6.70 4.85 52.36
N LEU A 67 7.47 5.94 52.43
CA LEU A 67 8.93 5.87 52.36
C LEU A 67 9.55 5.15 53.56
N ILE A 68 9.00 5.33 54.77
CA ILE A 68 9.45 4.61 55.97
C ILE A 68 9.12 3.12 55.81
N LEU A 69 7.92 2.81 55.31
CA LEU A 69 7.52 1.43 55.03
C LEU A 69 8.46 0.78 54.00
N ALA A 70 8.82 1.49 52.93
CA ALA A 70 9.77 1.05 51.90
C ALA A 70 11.15 0.73 52.49
N GLU A 71 11.66 1.62 53.35
CA GLU A 71 12.95 1.46 54.01
C GLU A 71 12.98 0.19 54.89
N GLU A 72 11.99 0.04 55.76
CA GLU A 72 11.95 -1.02 56.78
C GLU A 72 11.65 -2.40 56.20
N ASN A 73 10.76 -2.48 55.20
CA ASN A 73 10.23 -3.75 54.69
C ASN A 73 10.94 -4.21 53.42
N PHE A 74 11.61 -3.33 52.67
CA PHE A 74 12.23 -3.70 51.40
C PHE A 74 13.71 -3.30 51.30
N ILE A 75 14.02 -1.99 51.35
CA ILE A 75 15.37 -1.49 50.99
C ILE A 75 16.44 -1.97 51.98
N ALA A 76 16.27 -1.68 53.28
CA ALA A 76 17.28 -2.05 54.27
C ALA A 76 17.47 -3.57 54.41
N PRO A 77 16.40 -4.40 54.41
CA PRO A 77 16.54 -5.85 54.33
C PRO A 77 17.32 -6.34 53.10
N LEU A 78 17.04 -5.81 51.91
CA LEU A 78 17.69 -6.20 50.65
C LEU A 78 19.19 -5.82 50.65
N ILE A 79 19.52 -4.58 51.01
CA ILE A 79 20.92 -4.10 51.11
C ILE A 79 21.71 -4.96 52.10
N LYS A 80 21.13 -5.22 53.27
CA LYS A 80 21.76 -6.04 54.32
C LYS A 80 22.00 -7.48 53.84
N ALA A 81 21.02 -8.09 53.17
CA ALA A 81 21.14 -9.47 52.66
C ALA A 81 22.20 -9.59 51.55
N LEU A 82 22.42 -8.52 50.77
CA LEU A 82 23.42 -8.46 49.71
C LEU A 82 24.79 -7.95 50.17
N ASN A 83 24.92 -7.56 51.44
CA ASN A 83 26.14 -7.00 52.04
C ASN A 83 26.68 -5.78 51.27
N LEU A 84 25.78 -4.87 50.90
CA LEU A 84 26.09 -3.63 50.21
C LEU A 84 26.02 -2.44 51.17
N SER A 85 26.70 -1.35 50.82
CA SER A 85 26.52 -0.05 51.47
C SER A 85 25.33 0.70 50.85
N ASN A 86 24.76 1.64 51.59
CA ASN A 86 23.59 2.40 51.13
C ASN A 86 23.83 3.10 49.79
N ASP A 87 25.04 3.62 49.57
CA ASP A 87 25.43 4.26 48.31
C ASP A 87 25.51 3.31 47.11
N ARG A 88 25.22 2.01 47.26
CA ARG A 88 25.10 1.04 46.16
C ARG A 88 23.66 0.79 45.74
N PHE A 89 22.68 1.41 46.40
CA PHE A 89 21.28 1.38 46.02
C PHE A 89 20.92 2.67 45.29
N ILE A 90 20.80 2.58 43.97
CA ILE A 90 20.58 3.71 43.07
C ILE A 90 19.13 3.70 42.64
N LEU A 91 18.44 4.84 42.77
CA LEU A 91 17.02 4.93 42.46
C LEU A 91 16.63 6.19 41.69
N VAL A 92 15.64 6.05 40.81
CA VAL A 92 14.98 7.13 40.06
C VAL A 92 13.49 7.13 40.38
N PRO A 93 12.78 8.26 40.25
CA PRO A 93 11.35 8.30 40.55
C PRO A 93 10.52 7.71 39.41
N GLY A 94 9.47 6.96 39.76
CA GLY A 94 8.38 6.61 38.88
C GLY A 94 7.20 7.57 38.98
N ASN A 95 6.13 7.29 38.25
CA ASN A 95 4.94 8.14 38.28
C ASN A 95 4.19 8.04 39.61
N HIS A 96 4.36 6.95 40.37
CA HIS A 96 3.75 6.83 41.70
C HIS A 96 4.47 7.67 42.77
N GLU A 97 5.73 8.04 42.57
CA GLU A 97 6.43 9.02 43.41
C GLU A 97 5.94 10.45 43.21
N VAL A 98 5.14 10.74 42.18
CA VAL A 98 4.63 12.11 42.00
C VAL A 98 3.59 12.43 43.09
N ASN A 99 3.85 13.48 43.88
CA ASN A 99 2.86 13.99 44.82
C ASN A 99 1.78 14.79 44.08
N LYS A 100 0.66 14.12 43.79
CA LYS A 100 -0.50 14.69 43.10
C LYS A 100 -1.09 15.92 43.78
N ASN A 101 -0.90 16.08 45.10
CA ASN A 101 -1.39 17.27 45.82
C ASN A 101 -0.59 18.54 45.49
N CYS A 102 0.61 18.39 44.92
CA CYS A 102 1.45 19.49 44.47
C CYS A 102 1.20 19.89 43.01
N ILE A 103 0.26 19.23 42.31
CA ILE A 103 -0.06 19.53 40.91
C ILE A 103 -1.11 20.63 40.83
N ILE A 104 -0.73 21.78 40.27
CA ILE A 104 -1.64 22.90 40.02
C ILE A 104 -2.35 22.71 38.68
N LYS A 105 -3.69 22.72 38.71
CA LYS A 105 -4.53 22.38 37.54
C LYS A 105 -4.29 23.26 36.30
N MET A 106 -4.11 24.57 36.49
CA MET A 106 -3.90 25.48 35.35
C MET A 106 -2.52 25.28 34.73
N THR A 107 -1.50 25.06 35.55
CA THR A 107 -0.13 24.76 35.13
C THR A 107 -0.06 23.44 34.36
N GLU A 108 -0.70 22.39 34.86
CA GLU A 108 -0.77 21.09 34.16
C GLU A 108 -1.47 21.21 32.81
N LYS A 109 -2.52 22.04 32.71
CA LYS A 109 -3.17 22.32 31.43
C LYS A 109 -2.22 23.01 30.44
N GLY A 110 -1.46 24.00 30.89
CA GLY A 110 -0.44 24.65 30.05
C GLY A 110 0.65 23.68 29.59
N LEU A 111 1.17 22.83 30.48
CA LEU A 111 2.14 21.80 30.12
C LEU A 111 1.58 20.73 29.17
N SER A 112 0.27 20.48 29.20
CA SER A 112 -0.38 19.57 28.25
C SER A 112 -0.56 20.14 26.84
N ASP A 113 -0.49 21.47 26.69
CA ASP A 113 -0.66 22.18 25.41
C ASP A 113 0.69 22.42 24.67
N ILE A 114 1.81 21.94 25.21
CA ILE A 114 3.14 22.04 24.58
C ILE A 114 3.11 21.40 23.18
N SER A 115 3.54 22.18 22.19
CA SER A 115 3.35 21.81 20.78
C SER A 115 4.64 21.68 19.97
N SER A 116 5.78 22.09 20.54
CA SER A 116 7.07 22.12 19.86
C SER A 116 8.22 21.61 20.74
N LYS A 117 9.31 21.20 20.10
CA LYS A 117 10.53 20.73 20.78
C LYS A 117 11.29 21.89 21.42
N GLU A 118 11.24 23.06 20.81
CA GLU A 118 11.86 24.29 21.29
C GLU A 118 11.25 24.75 22.63
N GLU A 119 9.92 24.63 22.78
CA GLU A 119 9.23 24.89 24.05
C GLU A 119 9.69 23.91 25.16
N ILE A 120 9.84 22.62 24.82
CA ILE A 120 10.34 21.61 25.77
C ILE A 120 11.75 21.98 26.23
N ASP A 121 12.65 22.31 25.29
CA ASP A 121 14.03 22.68 25.60
C ASP A 121 14.10 23.93 26.51
N ASP A 122 13.26 24.94 26.25
CA ASP A 122 13.19 26.16 27.08
C ASP A 122 12.73 25.86 28.50
N ILE A 123 11.65 25.08 28.67
CA ILE A 123 11.12 24.67 29.99
C ILE A 123 12.20 23.91 30.78
N ILE A 124 12.90 22.99 30.13
CA ILE A 124 13.90 22.13 30.76
C ILE A 124 15.14 22.95 31.20
N LEU A 125 15.54 23.95 30.41
CA LEU A 125 16.64 24.85 30.75
C LEU A 125 16.26 25.86 31.84
N ASN A 126 15.02 26.38 31.79
CA ASN A 126 14.48 27.39 32.69
C ASN A 126 13.46 26.80 33.68
N MET A 127 13.78 25.63 34.24
CA MET A 127 12.86 24.83 35.05
C MET A 127 12.41 25.52 36.35
N GLU A 128 11.14 25.94 36.40
CA GLU A 128 10.53 26.56 37.57
C GLU A 128 10.38 25.59 38.75
N ASP A 129 10.46 26.11 39.97
CA ASP A 129 10.34 25.31 41.20
C ASP A 129 8.96 24.64 41.32
N GLU A 130 7.90 25.28 40.82
CA GLU A 130 6.55 24.71 40.80
C GLU A 130 6.49 23.33 40.13
N TYR A 131 7.29 23.11 39.08
CA TYR A 131 7.30 21.83 38.36
C TYR A 131 8.06 20.76 39.13
N LYS A 132 9.13 21.14 39.85
CA LYS A 132 10.01 20.24 40.61
C LYS A 132 9.42 19.86 41.98
N ASN A 133 8.60 20.73 42.57
CA ASN A 133 8.03 20.55 43.91
C ASN A 133 7.30 19.22 44.10
N ARG A 134 6.68 18.67 43.04
CA ARG A 134 5.95 17.40 43.09
C ARG A 134 6.83 16.17 43.37
N LEU A 135 8.15 16.28 43.20
CA LEU A 135 9.15 15.24 43.46
C LEU A 135 10.26 15.68 44.43
N ALA A 136 10.20 16.90 44.97
CA ALA A 136 11.26 17.43 45.84
C ALA A 136 11.57 16.50 47.03
N TYR A 137 10.51 16.00 47.70
CA TYR A 137 10.65 15.07 48.83
C TYR A 137 11.42 13.79 48.47
N PHE A 138 11.24 13.29 47.24
CA PHE A 138 11.90 12.08 46.76
C PHE A 138 13.39 12.35 46.60
N TYR A 139 13.75 13.45 45.92
CA TYR A 139 15.15 13.81 45.73
C TYR A 139 15.86 14.11 47.05
N ASP A 140 15.21 14.79 47.99
CA ASP A 140 15.75 15.02 49.33
C ASP A 140 16.06 13.68 50.02
N TYR A 141 15.09 12.77 50.05
CA TYR A 141 15.27 11.42 50.60
C TYR A 141 16.42 10.65 49.95
N VAL A 142 16.49 10.66 48.61
CA VAL A 142 17.51 9.93 47.84
C VAL A 142 18.90 10.50 48.06
N PHE A 143 19.06 11.82 47.97
CA PHE A 143 20.35 12.48 48.09
C PHE A 143 20.90 12.45 49.51
N GLU A 144 20.03 12.52 50.53
CA GLU A 144 20.49 12.46 51.93
C GLU A 144 20.91 11.05 52.35
N LYS A 145 20.19 10.01 51.92
CA LYS A 145 20.42 8.64 52.42
C LYS A 145 21.28 7.75 51.54
N TYR A 146 21.19 7.90 50.21
CA TYR A 146 21.81 6.95 49.27
C TYR A 146 22.82 7.64 48.36
N LEU A 147 22.51 8.83 47.83
CA LEU A 147 23.29 9.45 46.74
C LEU A 147 23.95 10.77 47.16
N MET A 148 24.62 10.79 48.32
CA MET A 148 25.24 12.01 48.89
C MET A 148 26.27 12.67 47.97
N ASN A 149 26.97 11.89 47.15
CA ASN A 149 28.03 12.37 46.25
C ASN A 149 27.55 12.59 44.80
N ALA A 150 26.23 12.51 44.53
CA ALA A 150 25.71 12.70 43.19
C ALA A 150 25.80 14.18 42.76
N LYS A 151 26.19 14.40 41.51
CA LYS A 151 26.11 15.68 40.83
C LYS A 151 24.64 15.91 40.43
N LYS A 152 23.98 16.81 41.14
CA LYS A 152 22.57 17.17 40.95
C LYS A 152 22.38 18.08 39.74
N TRP A 153 21.26 17.97 39.06
CA TRP A 153 20.79 18.93 38.05
C TRP A 153 19.33 19.30 38.31
N ASN A 154 18.74 20.18 37.48
CA ASN A 154 17.34 20.61 37.59
C ASN A 154 16.38 19.41 37.69
N LEU A 155 16.68 18.36 36.93
CA LEU A 155 15.97 17.08 36.90
C LEU A 155 17.02 15.96 36.89
N GLY A 156 16.86 14.96 37.76
CA GLY A 156 17.77 13.84 37.82
C GLY A 156 19.16 14.17 38.39
N TYR A 157 20.09 13.24 38.16
CA TYR A 157 21.45 13.31 38.72
C TYR A 157 22.44 12.46 37.92
N SER A 158 23.73 12.68 38.18
CA SER A 158 24.80 11.81 37.71
C SER A 158 25.75 11.44 38.85
N ILE A 159 26.29 10.22 38.82
CA ILE A 159 27.20 9.71 39.85
C ILE A 159 28.25 8.81 39.22
N ASP A 160 29.48 8.88 39.74
CA ASP A 160 30.63 8.11 39.29
C ASP A 160 31.05 7.13 40.39
N TYR A 161 31.32 5.88 40.01
CA TYR A 161 31.89 4.86 40.89
C TYR A 161 33.14 4.26 40.29
N GLU A 162 34.05 3.82 41.16
CA GLU A 162 35.13 2.91 40.78
C GLU A 162 34.91 1.58 41.51
N ILE A 163 34.58 0.53 40.76
CA ILE A 163 34.27 -0.81 41.28
C ILE A 163 35.09 -1.83 40.50
N ASN A 164 35.82 -2.72 41.18
CA ASN A 164 36.61 -3.77 40.54
C ASN A 164 37.60 -3.26 39.45
N GLY A 165 38.09 -2.01 39.58
CA GLY A 165 38.96 -1.35 38.60
C GLY A 165 38.26 -0.88 37.32
N ILE A 166 36.94 -0.66 37.40
CA ILE A 166 36.06 -0.15 36.35
C ILE A 166 35.51 1.21 36.79
N LYS A 167 35.64 2.22 35.93
CA LYS A 167 34.96 3.52 36.10
C LYS A 167 33.54 3.42 35.55
N ILE A 168 32.55 3.55 36.42
CA ILE A 168 31.14 3.41 36.09
C ILE A 168 30.49 4.77 36.26
N GLY A 169 29.92 5.28 35.19
CA GLY A 169 29.16 6.51 35.17
C GLY A 169 27.68 6.20 35.10
N ILE A 170 26.88 6.77 35.99
CA ILE A 170 25.45 6.50 36.08
C ILE A 170 24.69 7.82 36.00
N ALA A 171 23.74 7.91 35.09
CA ALA A 171 22.80 9.03 35.00
C ALA A 171 21.39 8.55 35.40
N GLY A 172 20.85 9.12 36.47
CA GLY A 172 19.44 8.96 36.83
C GLY A 172 18.62 10.05 36.15
N ILE A 173 17.89 9.70 35.11
CA ILE A 173 17.02 10.60 34.36
C ILE A 173 15.64 10.62 35.02
N ASP A 174 15.13 11.82 35.29
CA ASP A 174 13.74 12.02 35.70
C ASP A 174 12.82 11.92 34.49
N SER A 175 12.19 10.77 34.33
CA SER A 175 11.14 10.56 33.33
C SER A 175 9.73 10.86 33.86
N SER A 176 9.60 11.26 35.12
CA SER A 176 8.34 11.28 35.87
C SER A 176 7.91 12.70 36.25
N TRP A 177 8.78 13.69 36.08
CA TRP A 177 8.49 15.10 36.40
C TRP A 177 7.23 15.65 35.72
N ARG A 178 6.92 15.23 34.49
CA ARG A 178 5.69 15.61 33.76
C ARG A 178 4.53 14.64 34.01
N SER A 179 4.72 13.58 34.78
CA SER A 179 3.61 12.71 35.11
C SER A 179 2.61 13.42 36.02
N SER A 180 1.34 13.13 35.76
CA SER A 180 0.18 13.47 36.57
C SER A 180 -0.34 12.25 37.35
N GLY A 181 0.27 11.09 37.12
CA GLY A 181 -0.07 9.81 37.75
C GLY A 181 -1.45 9.28 37.36
N ILE A 182 -1.93 9.60 36.15
CA ILE A 182 -3.20 9.08 35.60
C ILE A 182 -3.00 7.76 34.84
N GLY A 183 -1.77 7.25 34.76
CA GLY A 183 -1.44 5.90 34.29
C GLY A 183 -1.40 5.82 32.76
N TYR A 184 -1.99 4.77 32.17
CA TYR A 184 -1.90 4.46 30.73
C TYR A 184 -2.29 5.61 29.78
N GLN A 185 -3.13 6.54 30.24
CA GLN A 185 -3.51 7.73 29.45
C GLN A 185 -2.34 8.67 29.14
N GLU A 186 -1.21 8.50 29.82
CA GLU A 186 0.03 9.29 29.65
C GLU A 186 0.99 8.67 28.63
N ARG A 187 0.73 7.46 28.15
CA ARG A 187 1.54 6.81 27.11
C ARG A 187 1.58 7.69 25.85
N GLY A 188 2.78 7.95 25.34
CA GLY A 188 3.04 8.84 24.21
C GLY A 188 2.87 10.34 24.52
N LYS A 189 2.83 10.74 25.80
CA LYS A 189 2.62 12.15 26.23
C LYS A 189 3.62 12.62 27.27
N LEU A 190 4.42 11.74 27.87
CA LEU A 190 5.40 12.14 28.88
C LEU A 190 6.53 12.94 28.25
N LEU A 191 7.15 13.79 29.06
CA LEU A 191 8.27 14.62 28.67
C LEU A 191 9.50 14.31 29.54
N VAL A 192 10.67 14.31 28.93
CA VAL A 192 11.97 14.09 29.57
C VAL A 192 12.90 15.28 29.33
N GLY A 193 12.94 15.82 28.11
CA GLY A 193 13.87 16.87 27.71
C GLY A 193 15.22 16.32 27.25
N GLU A 194 15.54 16.48 25.97
CA GLU A 194 16.85 16.11 25.38
C GLU A 194 18.03 16.73 26.15
N LYS A 195 17.87 17.98 26.62
CA LYS A 195 18.90 18.71 27.38
C LYS A 195 19.22 18.06 28.73
N GLN A 196 18.24 17.45 29.40
CA GLN A 196 18.44 16.69 30.64
C GLN A 196 19.44 15.55 30.41
N VAL A 197 19.14 14.70 29.42
CA VAL A 197 19.97 13.54 29.09
C VAL A 197 21.37 13.99 28.68
N THR A 198 21.46 15.07 27.88
CA THR A 198 22.73 15.61 27.40
C THR A 198 23.62 16.08 28.56
N PHE A 199 23.08 16.88 29.47
CA PHE A 199 23.84 17.42 30.60
C PHE A 199 24.34 16.31 31.54
N LEU A 200 23.46 15.37 31.88
CA LEU A 200 23.81 14.28 32.79
C LEU A 200 24.82 13.31 32.16
N TYR A 201 24.73 13.06 30.85
CA TYR A 201 25.73 12.26 30.13
C TYR A 201 27.12 12.91 30.11
N GLU A 202 27.20 14.22 29.88
CA GLU A 202 28.48 14.95 29.83
C GLU A 202 29.30 14.80 31.13
N ASN A 203 28.64 14.69 32.27
CA ASN A 203 29.28 14.49 33.57
C ASN A 203 29.99 13.12 33.70
N ILE A 204 29.55 12.12 32.93
CA ILE A 204 29.98 10.72 33.02
C ILE A 204 30.62 10.19 31.72
N LYS A 205 30.80 11.03 30.70
CA LYS A 205 31.24 10.62 29.36
C LYS A 205 32.59 9.90 29.34
N ASN A 206 33.44 10.17 30.34
CA ASN A 206 34.80 9.61 30.46
C ASN A 206 34.84 8.28 31.23
N SER A 207 33.69 7.74 31.64
CA SER A 207 33.59 6.45 32.34
C SER A 207 33.71 5.27 31.37
N ASP A 208 34.23 4.14 31.85
CA ASP A 208 34.40 2.91 31.06
C ASP A 208 33.05 2.35 30.64
N ILE A 209 32.07 2.38 31.55
CA ILE A 209 30.66 1.99 31.32
C ILE A 209 29.76 3.16 31.69
N LYS A 210 28.86 3.56 30.80
CA LYS A 210 27.80 4.55 31.06
C LYS A 210 26.44 3.85 31.17
N ILE A 211 25.76 4.06 32.29
CA ILE A 211 24.44 3.47 32.58
C ILE A 211 23.42 4.60 32.72
N CYS A 212 22.29 4.46 32.05
CA CYS A 212 21.14 5.34 32.20
C CYS A 212 20.07 4.61 33.01
N LEU A 213 19.50 5.27 34.03
CA LEU A 213 18.30 4.81 34.72
C LEU A 213 17.18 5.80 34.42
N MET A 214 16.01 5.28 34.06
CA MET A 214 14.75 6.04 34.00
C MET A 214 13.59 5.10 34.34
N HIS A 215 12.43 5.62 34.69
CA HIS A 215 11.29 4.76 34.96
C HIS A 215 10.55 4.40 33.67
N HIS A 216 10.16 5.39 32.88
CA HIS A 216 9.34 5.17 31.69
C HIS A 216 10.19 4.78 30.47
N PRO A 217 9.84 3.70 29.74
CA PRO A 217 10.46 3.38 28.46
C PRO A 217 10.14 4.43 27.36
N LEU A 218 10.90 4.39 26.27
CA LEU A 218 10.85 5.41 25.20
C LEU A 218 9.46 5.62 24.57
N ASP A 219 8.62 4.59 24.48
CA ASP A 219 7.29 4.66 23.86
C ASP A 219 6.26 5.44 24.71
N TRP A 220 6.61 5.76 25.96
CA TRP A 220 5.81 6.65 26.81
C TRP A 220 6.04 8.13 26.53
N LEU A 221 7.15 8.47 25.85
CA LEU A 221 7.52 9.85 25.57
C LEU A 221 6.69 10.42 24.42
N SER A 222 6.50 11.74 24.45
CA SER A 222 5.85 12.47 23.36
C SER A 222 6.61 12.32 22.03
N ASN A 223 5.86 12.13 20.94
CA ASN A 223 6.39 12.13 19.58
C ASN A 223 7.13 13.42 19.20
N LEU A 224 6.94 14.51 19.97
CA LEU A 224 7.65 15.78 19.78
C LEU A 224 9.15 15.66 20.08
N GLU A 225 9.56 14.81 21.03
CA GLU A 225 10.96 14.70 21.46
C GLU A 225 11.54 13.28 21.50
N MET A 226 10.71 12.24 21.37
CA MET A 226 11.12 10.84 21.54
C MET A 226 12.37 10.47 20.72
N SER A 227 12.44 10.86 19.44
CA SER A 227 13.59 10.56 18.56
C SER A 227 14.87 11.27 19.02
N TYR A 228 14.76 12.51 19.48
CA TYR A 228 15.89 13.30 20.00
C TYR A 228 16.42 12.71 21.30
N VAL A 229 15.52 12.31 22.20
CA VAL A 229 15.85 11.67 23.47
C VAL A 229 16.46 10.28 23.24
N GLU A 230 15.88 9.46 22.36
CA GLU A 230 16.44 8.14 21.96
C GLU A 230 17.88 8.29 21.44
N ARG A 231 18.14 9.30 20.61
CA ARG A 231 19.48 9.59 20.10
C ARG A 231 20.49 9.86 21.22
N LYS A 232 20.12 10.64 22.24
CA LYS A 232 21.01 10.92 23.39
C LYS A 232 21.16 9.72 24.32
N ILE A 233 20.09 8.96 24.54
CA ILE A 233 20.10 7.73 25.36
C ILE A 233 20.96 6.64 24.71
N ASN A 234 21.01 6.57 23.38
CA ASN A 234 21.92 5.66 22.68
C ASN A 234 23.41 6.03 22.83
N ASN A 235 23.74 7.07 23.61
CA ASN A 235 25.10 7.33 24.04
C ASN A 235 25.56 6.47 25.23
N PHE A 236 24.62 5.85 25.93
CA PHE A 236 24.87 4.97 27.06
C PHE A 236 25.09 3.53 26.59
N ASP A 237 25.79 2.74 27.39
CA ASP A 237 26.05 1.33 27.10
C ASP A 237 24.88 0.45 27.58
N LEU A 238 24.25 0.84 28.69
CA LEU A 238 23.11 0.17 29.30
C LEU A 238 22.03 1.19 29.71
N VAL A 239 20.78 0.90 29.40
CA VAL A 239 19.60 1.68 29.78
C VAL A 239 18.66 0.79 30.56
N LEU A 240 18.34 1.20 31.77
CA LEU A 240 17.51 0.49 32.72
C LEU A 240 16.18 1.22 32.90
N CYS A 241 15.08 0.51 32.66
CA CYS A 241 13.71 1.03 32.72
C CYS A 241 12.80 0.20 33.64
N GLY A 242 11.67 0.78 34.06
CA GLY A 242 10.58 0.11 34.80
C GLY A 242 9.25 0.15 34.04
N HIS A 243 8.14 0.25 34.79
CA HIS A 243 6.80 0.63 34.32
C HIS A 243 6.02 -0.36 33.42
N ILE A 244 6.71 -1.27 32.72
CA ILE A 244 6.04 -2.17 31.78
C ILE A 244 5.21 -3.22 32.51
N HIS A 245 3.92 -3.26 32.17
CA HIS A 245 2.97 -4.24 32.64
C HIS A 245 2.26 -4.99 31.50
N ASP A 246 2.68 -4.95 30.23
CA ASP A 246 1.96 -5.59 29.09
C ASP A 246 2.90 -6.41 28.17
N LEU A 247 2.32 -7.37 27.44
CA LEU A 247 2.98 -8.33 26.52
C LEU A 247 3.12 -7.81 25.07
N GLU A 248 2.39 -6.77 24.67
CA GLU A 248 2.37 -6.29 23.28
C GLU A 248 3.73 -5.69 22.84
N ASP A 249 4.53 -5.16 23.76
CA ASP A 249 5.81 -4.48 23.51
C ASP A 249 7.02 -5.42 23.58
N LYS A 250 6.97 -6.51 22.82
CA LYS A 250 8.02 -7.56 22.72
C LYS A 250 9.46 -7.00 22.74
N GLN A 251 10.07 -6.97 23.94
CA GLN A 251 11.45 -7.33 24.30
C GLN A 251 11.85 -6.57 25.57
N ILE A 252 11.67 -7.21 26.73
CA ILE A 252 12.11 -6.70 28.04
C ILE A 252 13.63 -6.49 28.09
N SER A 253 14.38 -7.26 27.30
CA SER A 253 15.80 -7.06 27.10
C SER A 253 16.13 -7.11 25.61
N THR A 254 16.76 -6.05 25.09
CA THR A 254 17.14 -5.92 23.68
C THR A 254 18.43 -5.13 23.53
N GLN A 255 19.11 -5.24 22.39
CA GLN A 255 20.19 -4.33 22.02
C GLN A 255 19.77 -3.56 20.77
N LYS A 256 19.54 -2.24 20.93
CA LYS A 256 19.26 -1.34 19.81
C LYS A 256 20.53 -0.58 19.45
N TYR A 257 20.97 -0.77 18.22
CA TYR A 257 22.23 -0.25 17.72
C TYR A 257 23.43 -0.70 18.57
N ARG A 258 23.86 0.11 19.54
CA ARG A 258 24.94 -0.22 20.49
C ARG A 258 24.49 -0.35 21.94
N THR A 259 23.32 0.18 22.27
CA THR A 259 22.84 0.32 23.64
C THR A 259 21.97 -0.86 24.02
N ILE A 260 22.28 -1.44 25.17
CA ILE A 260 21.49 -2.53 25.74
C ILE A 260 20.37 -1.90 26.56
N TYR A 261 19.13 -2.27 26.25
CA TYR A 261 17.95 -1.88 27.01
C TYR A 261 17.52 -3.07 27.86
N ASN A 262 17.25 -2.81 29.14
CA ASN A 262 16.68 -3.80 30.03
C ASN A 262 15.59 -3.14 30.88
N THR A 263 14.37 -3.62 30.75
CA THR A 263 13.24 -3.18 31.57
C THR A 263 13.01 -4.19 32.69
N SER A 264 12.75 -3.75 33.91
CA SER A 264 12.29 -4.64 34.98
C SER A 264 10.77 -4.62 35.02
N GLY A 265 10.17 -5.79 35.26
CA GLY A 265 8.73 -5.88 35.53
C GLY A 265 8.42 -5.52 36.97
N LYS A 266 7.12 -5.48 37.27
CA LYS A 266 6.61 -5.38 38.63
C LYS A 266 7.05 -6.57 39.46
N LEU A 267 7.55 -6.35 40.67
CA LEU A 267 7.98 -7.47 41.52
C LEU A 267 6.80 -8.26 42.09
N ASN A 268 5.69 -7.58 42.39
CA ASN A 268 4.47 -8.22 42.90
C ASN A 268 3.56 -8.67 41.74
N PRO A 269 3.24 -9.96 41.62
CA PRO A 269 2.52 -10.50 40.46
C PRO A 269 1.15 -9.88 40.22
N VAL A 270 0.87 -9.65 38.93
CA VAL A 270 -0.47 -9.40 38.40
C VAL A 270 -0.74 -10.49 37.36
N ASP A 271 -1.91 -11.13 37.42
CA ASP A 271 -2.27 -12.20 36.47
C ASP A 271 -2.10 -11.72 35.02
N ASP A 272 -1.61 -12.61 34.16
CA ASP A 272 -1.32 -12.43 32.73
C ASP A 272 -0.07 -11.58 32.34
N TYR A 273 0.59 -10.89 33.26
CA TYR A 273 1.71 -9.99 32.94
C TYR A 273 3.09 -10.43 33.44
N TYR A 274 4.16 -9.94 32.81
CA TYR A 274 5.53 -10.20 33.28
C TYR A 274 5.77 -9.50 34.62
N SER A 275 6.07 -10.30 35.64
CA SER A 275 6.43 -9.82 36.97
C SER A 275 7.76 -10.43 37.37
N GLY A 276 8.79 -9.63 37.61
CA GLY A 276 10.15 -10.17 37.65
C GLY A 276 11.27 -9.15 37.83
N TYR A 277 12.49 -9.67 37.88
CA TYR A 277 13.73 -8.90 38.02
C TYR A 277 14.81 -9.41 37.07
N SER A 278 15.93 -8.70 36.99
CA SER A 278 17.08 -9.15 36.21
C SER A 278 18.39 -9.04 36.99
N LEU A 279 19.29 -10.00 36.77
CA LEU A 279 20.70 -9.88 37.15
C LEU A 279 21.53 -9.63 35.91
N ILE A 280 22.40 -8.63 35.96
CA ILE A 280 23.24 -8.21 34.83
C ILE A 280 24.70 -8.43 35.22
N ASP A 281 25.42 -9.27 34.47
CA ASP A 281 26.85 -9.54 34.63
C ASP A 281 27.63 -8.96 33.45
N ILE A 282 28.34 -7.86 33.72
CA ILE A 282 29.17 -7.15 32.75
C ILE A 282 30.61 -7.58 32.94
N ASN A 283 31.22 -8.09 31.87
CA ASN A 283 32.64 -8.43 31.81
C ASN A 283 33.34 -7.56 30.76
N ILE A 284 34.10 -6.58 31.22
CA ILE A 284 34.80 -5.61 30.38
C ILE A 284 35.96 -6.27 29.64
N ASP A 285 36.66 -7.21 30.28
CA ASP A 285 37.81 -7.88 29.65
C ASP A 285 37.38 -8.65 28.38
N THR A 286 36.12 -9.09 28.32
CA THR A 286 35.55 -9.79 27.15
C THR A 286 34.55 -8.95 26.34
N ASN A 287 34.26 -7.71 26.74
CA ASN A 287 33.18 -6.89 26.19
C ASN A 287 31.81 -7.62 26.13
N LYS A 288 31.46 -8.35 27.20
CA LYS A 288 30.20 -9.10 27.26
C LYS A 288 29.29 -8.59 28.37
N CYS A 289 28.00 -8.52 28.09
CA CYS A 289 26.94 -8.24 29.06
C CYS A 289 25.95 -9.40 29.04
N ASN A 290 25.86 -10.15 30.14
CA ASN A 290 24.89 -11.22 30.31
C ASN A 290 23.73 -10.72 31.16
N ILE A 291 22.50 -10.91 30.67
CA ILE A 291 21.29 -10.56 31.40
C ILE A 291 20.53 -11.85 31.72
N TYR A 292 20.30 -12.08 33.01
CA TYR A 292 19.55 -13.21 33.56
C TYR A 292 18.19 -12.72 34.02
N SER A 293 17.17 -12.93 33.18
CA SER A 293 15.80 -12.48 33.44
C SER A 293 15.06 -13.53 34.26
N ARG A 294 14.43 -13.08 35.34
CA ARG A 294 13.70 -13.91 36.30
C ARG A 294 12.24 -13.47 36.34
N GLU A 295 11.34 -14.42 36.50
CA GLU A 295 9.89 -14.22 36.53
C GLU A 295 9.32 -14.88 37.79
N TYR A 296 8.41 -14.20 38.46
CA TYR A 296 7.61 -14.78 39.54
C TYR A 296 6.47 -15.60 38.95
N TYR A 297 6.37 -16.87 39.34
CA TYR A 297 5.26 -17.72 38.93
C TYR A 297 4.21 -17.80 40.03
N ASN A 298 2.96 -17.49 39.69
CA ASN A 298 1.81 -17.62 40.58
C ASN A 298 1.51 -19.08 40.94
N SER A 299 0.49 -19.28 41.78
CA SER A 299 0.05 -20.59 42.25
C SER A 299 -0.11 -21.60 41.09
N PRO A 300 0.32 -22.86 41.24
CA PRO A 300 0.79 -23.50 42.48
C PRO A 300 2.30 -23.34 42.76
N ARG A 301 3.04 -22.56 41.95
CA ARG A 301 4.50 -22.51 42.06
C ARG A 301 4.99 -21.57 43.15
N GLU A 302 4.46 -20.34 43.17
CA GLU A 302 4.71 -19.32 44.18
C GLU A 302 6.20 -19.05 44.46
N ASP A 303 7.04 -19.06 43.41
CA ASP A 303 8.49 -18.83 43.50
C ASP A 303 9.02 -18.19 42.20
N PHE A 304 10.20 -17.57 42.26
CA PHE A 304 10.87 -17.04 41.07
C PHE A 304 11.54 -18.16 40.26
N ASP A 305 11.53 -18.04 38.93
CA ASP A 305 12.39 -18.84 38.07
C ASP A 305 12.80 -18.13 36.77
N LYS A 306 13.50 -18.85 35.87
CA LYS A 306 13.88 -18.38 34.53
C LYS A 306 12.66 -17.79 33.80
N ALA A 307 12.77 -16.55 33.35
CA ALA A 307 11.73 -15.90 32.55
C ALA A 307 11.75 -16.40 31.10
N LEU A 308 11.23 -17.62 30.89
CA LEU A 308 11.25 -18.30 29.58
C LEU A 308 10.41 -17.58 28.51
N ARG A 309 9.47 -16.73 28.93
CA ARG A 309 8.69 -15.87 28.02
C ARG A 309 9.53 -14.76 27.37
N ILE A 310 10.65 -14.39 27.98
CA ILE A 310 11.50 -13.27 27.53
C ILE A 310 12.61 -13.80 26.62
N ASN A 311 13.43 -14.70 27.15
CA ASN A 311 14.61 -15.21 26.46
C ASN A 311 14.66 -16.73 26.62
N LYS A 312 15.22 -17.41 25.61
CA LYS A 312 15.52 -18.84 25.71
C LYS A 312 16.42 -19.07 26.92
N ASP A 313 16.03 -19.98 27.80
CA ASP A 313 16.71 -20.29 29.07
C ASP A 313 16.73 -19.15 30.12
N GLY A 314 15.96 -18.07 29.93
CA GLY A 314 15.94 -16.93 30.85
C GLY A 314 17.25 -16.14 30.87
N ARG A 315 18.07 -16.24 29.82
CA ARG A 315 19.36 -15.58 29.69
C ARG A 315 19.58 -15.06 28.27
N VAL A 316 20.19 -13.89 28.15
CA VAL A 316 20.71 -13.36 26.88
C VAL A 316 22.12 -12.80 27.08
N GLU A 317 22.96 -12.89 26.04
CA GLU A 317 24.32 -12.35 26.01
C GLU A 317 24.41 -11.28 24.91
N TYR A 318 24.86 -10.08 25.27
CA TYR A 318 25.12 -8.97 24.35
C TYR A 318 26.61 -8.63 24.31
N THR A 319 27.05 -8.08 23.19
CA THR A 319 28.42 -7.54 23.05
C THR A 319 28.40 -6.05 23.34
N LEU A 320 29.26 -5.61 24.26
CA LEU A 320 29.45 -4.20 24.58
C LEU A 320 30.31 -3.55 23.49
N MET A 321 29.76 -2.56 22.79
CA MET A 321 30.47 -1.80 21.75
C MET A 321 31.21 -0.60 22.35
N ILE A 322 32.05 -0.87 23.36
CA ILE A 322 32.81 0.17 24.06
C ILE A 322 33.86 0.71 23.08
N ASN A 323 33.81 2.02 22.80
CA ASN A 323 34.72 2.76 21.90
C ASN A 323 34.65 2.40 20.41
N ASP A 324 33.53 1.88 19.90
CA ASP A 324 33.31 1.72 18.45
C ASP A 324 32.69 2.99 17.84
N ASP A 325 33.55 3.95 17.50
CA ASP A 325 33.15 5.25 16.94
C ASP A 325 32.42 5.11 15.59
N GLU A 326 32.79 4.11 14.79
CA GLU A 326 32.12 3.86 13.51
C GLU A 326 30.68 3.41 13.71
N LYS A 327 30.45 2.43 14.59
CA LYS A 327 29.09 1.97 14.92
C LYS A 327 28.26 3.05 15.57
N LYS A 328 28.88 3.93 16.37
CA LYS A 328 28.22 5.10 16.94
C LYS A 328 27.72 6.05 15.85
N ILE A 329 28.57 6.35 14.87
CA ILE A 329 28.18 7.18 13.71
C ILE A 329 27.09 6.49 12.89
N GLU A 330 27.20 5.18 12.63
CA GLU A 330 26.22 4.41 11.88
C GLU A 330 24.82 4.48 12.51
N ALA A 331 24.75 4.27 13.83
CA ALA A 331 23.52 4.31 14.60
C ALA A 331 22.87 5.70 14.59
N ASP A 332 23.69 6.73 14.82
CA ASP A 332 23.24 8.12 14.89
C ASP A 332 22.71 8.59 13.52
N LEU A 333 23.43 8.29 12.43
CA LEU A 333 22.97 8.58 11.08
C LEU A 333 21.63 7.91 10.76
N LYS A 334 21.45 6.63 11.11
CA LYS A 334 20.18 5.92 10.89
C LYS A 334 19.02 6.56 11.66
N LEU A 335 19.23 6.95 12.92
CA LEU A 335 18.18 7.60 13.71
C LEU A 335 17.76 8.93 13.10
N GLN A 336 18.71 9.75 12.66
CA GLN A 336 18.42 11.06 12.08
C GLN A 336 17.76 10.96 10.70
N LEU A 337 18.20 10.01 9.87
CA LEU A 337 17.63 9.79 8.55
C LEU A 337 16.20 9.23 8.58
N LYS A 338 15.71 8.71 9.72
CA LYS A 338 14.30 8.33 9.88
C LYS A 338 13.36 9.48 9.57
N ASP A 339 13.67 10.71 9.98
CA ASP A 339 12.80 11.84 9.73
C ASP A 339 12.76 12.21 8.24
N PHE A 340 13.90 12.17 7.54
CA PHE A 340 13.94 12.34 6.10
C PHE A 340 13.06 11.30 5.41
N PHE A 341 13.30 10.00 5.63
CA PHE A 341 12.54 8.96 4.93
C PHE A 341 11.06 8.97 5.32
N LYS A 342 10.72 9.25 6.58
CA LYS A 342 9.33 9.44 7.03
C LYS A 342 8.66 10.60 6.29
N LYS A 343 9.33 11.75 6.13
CA LYS A 343 8.82 12.88 5.33
C LYS A 343 8.70 12.52 3.85
N THR A 344 9.61 11.71 3.29
CA THR A 344 9.48 11.29 1.88
C THR A 344 8.28 10.36 1.63
N THR A 345 7.75 9.70 2.67
CA THR A 345 6.48 8.95 2.57
C THR A 345 5.26 9.85 2.53
N GLU A 346 5.40 11.16 2.61
CA GLU A 346 4.27 12.05 2.48
C GLU A 346 3.66 11.99 1.07
N LYS A 347 2.33 12.02 0.96
CA LYS A 347 1.66 12.01 -0.34
C LYS A 347 2.16 13.17 -1.21
N HIS A 348 2.30 12.93 -2.51
CA HIS A 348 2.84 13.89 -3.48
C HIS A 348 2.21 15.28 -3.30
N GLU A 349 3.01 16.35 -3.39
CA GLU A 349 2.58 17.73 -3.11
C GLU A 349 1.32 18.11 -3.91
N MET A 350 1.24 17.65 -5.16
CA MET A 350 0.05 17.81 -6.00
C MET A 350 -1.23 17.33 -5.30
N PHE A 351 -1.24 16.12 -4.72
CA PHE A 351 -2.42 15.57 -4.02
C PHE A 351 -2.75 16.32 -2.73
N ARG A 352 -1.74 16.89 -2.05
CA ARG A 352 -1.94 17.70 -0.83
C ARG A 352 -2.65 19.01 -1.11
N ASN A 353 -2.33 19.63 -2.25
CA ASN A 353 -2.93 20.89 -2.65
C ASN A 353 -4.38 20.71 -3.14
N ILE A 354 -4.81 19.47 -3.40
CA ILE A 354 -6.16 19.16 -3.88
C ILE A 354 -7.12 18.92 -2.71
N ASP A 355 -6.76 18.05 -1.75
CA ASP A 355 -7.66 17.69 -0.66
C ASP A 355 -6.94 17.18 0.62
N ASN A 356 -7.64 17.26 1.75
CA ASN A 356 -7.16 16.81 3.06
C ASN A 356 -7.74 15.46 3.52
N PHE A 357 -8.62 14.83 2.74
CA PHE A 357 -9.29 13.56 3.06
C PHE A 357 -8.51 12.33 2.57
N SER A 358 -7.73 12.49 1.49
CA SER A 358 -6.86 11.45 0.94
C SER A 358 -5.74 11.13 1.93
N PRO A 359 -5.34 9.85 2.07
CA PRO A 359 -4.33 9.41 3.04
C PRO A 359 -3.03 10.21 2.94
N SER A 360 -2.59 10.78 4.05
CA SER A 360 -1.47 11.74 4.07
C SER A 360 -0.10 11.11 3.79
N LYS A 361 0.05 9.80 4.02
CA LYS A 361 1.29 9.06 3.80
C LYS A 361 1.10 7.96 2.77
N VAL A 362 2.05 7.85 1.85
CA VAL A 362 2.17 6.78 0.84
C VAL A 362 2.15 5.40 1.48
N ASN A 363 2.76 5.23 2.67
CA ASN A 363 2.72 3.94 3.37
C ASN A 363 1.31 3.49 3.74
N ASP A 364 0.36 4.42 3.93
CA ASP A 364 -1.02 4.10 4.30
C ASP A 364 -1.75 3.41 3.13
N PHE A 365 -1.27 3.59 1.88
CA PHE A 365 -1.85 2.98 0.68
C PHE A 365 -0.82 2.26 -0.21
N PHE A 366 0.38 2.02 0.30
CA PHE A 366 1.45 1.37 -0.45
C PHE A 366 1.05 -0.06 -0.81
N VAL A 367 1.18 -0.43 -2.07
CA VAL A 367 0.98 -1.79 -2.57
C VAL A 367 2.29 -2.28 -3.16
N GLU A 368 2.68 -3.50 -2.80
CA GLU A 368 3.92 -4.10 -3.29
C GLU A 368 3.86 -4.23 -4.82
N PRO A 369 4.82 -3.65 -5.56
CA PRO A 369 4.86 -3.80 -7.01
C PRO A 369 5.25 -5.23 -7.37
N THR A 370 4.77 -5.70 -8.53
CA THR A 370 5.18 -7.02 -9.04
C THR A 370 6.50 -6.87 -9.77
N LEU A 371 7.52 -7.61 -9.30
CA LEU A 371 8.89 -7.52 -9.79
C LEU A 371 9.25 -8.77 -10.59
N TYR A 372 9.91 -8.60 -11.73
CA TYR A 372 10.34 -9.70 -12.60
C TYR A 372 11.81 -9.57 -13.00
N GLU A 373 12.49 -10.70 -13.21
CA GLU A 373 13.88 -10.69 -13.74
C GLU A 373 13.94 -10.47 -15.26
N LYS A 374 12.80 -10.62 -15.95
CA LYS A 374 12.67 -10.48 -17.42
C LYS A 374 11.59 -9.44 -17.74
N SER A 375 11.84 -8.55 -18.71
CA SER A 375 10.91 -7.49 -19.13
C SER A 375 9.66 -8.00 -19.83
N GLN A 376 8.57 -7.23 -19.83
CA GLN A 376 7.31 -7.55 -20.52
C GLN A 376 7.49 -7.97 -21.98
N ILE A 377 8.23 -7.17 -22.72
CA ILE A 377 8.45 -7.35 -24.16
C ILE A 377 9.32 -8.59 -24.45
N SER A 378 10.26 -8.92 -23.56
CA SER A 378 11.19 -10.04 -23.78
C SER A 378 10.51 -11.40 -23.70
N ALA A 379 9.52 -11.59 -22.80
CA ALA A 379 8.79 -12.86 -22.74
C ALA A 379 7.61 -12.96 -23.72
N GLU A 380 7.10 -11.84 -24.26
CA GLU A 380 6.09 -11.88 -25.33
C GLU A 380 6.64 -12.50 -26.62
N LYS A 381 7.94 -12.32 -26.92
CA LYS A 381 8.61 -13.00 -28.03
C LYS A 381 8.82 -14.51 -27.84
N ILE A 382 8.61 -15.02 -26.62
CA ILE A 382 8.79 -16.44 -26.24
C ILE A 382 7.45 -17.21 -26.30
N PHE A 383 6.39 -16.64 -26.90
CA PHE A 383 5.12 -17.36 -27.14
C PHE A 383 5.22 -18.41 -28.28
N LYS A 384 6.11 -19.39 -28.08
CA LYS A 384 6.11 -20.72 -28.67
C LYS A 384 6.58 -21.73 -27.60
N GLY A 385 5.84 -21.83 -26.49
CA GLY A 385 6.02 -22.84 -25.45
C GLY A 385 7.00 -22.48 -24.34
N ASP A 386 6.50 -22.57 -23.11
CA ASP A 386 7.20 -22.71 -21.81
C ASP A 386 8.10 -21.56 -21.29
N GLU A 387 7.51 -20.71 -20.43
CA GLU A 387 7.96 -20.35 -19.07
C GLU A 387 7.12 -19.13 -18.58
N GLU A 388 6.21 -19.34 -17.62
CA GLU A 388 5.56 -18.23 -16.91
C GLU A 388 6.61 -17.42 -16.15
N ARG A 389 6.55 -16.09 -16.22
CA ARG A 389 7.44 -15.27 -15.39
C ARG A 389 7.06 -15.42 -13.93
N THR A 390 8.03 -15.84 -13.12
CA THR A 390 7.85 -15.91 -11.69
C THR A 390 8.10 -14.53 -11.08
N PRO A 391 7.15 -13.97 -10.31
CA PRO A 391 7.36 -12.72 -9.59
C PRO A 391 8.39 -12.92 -8.46
N VAL A 392 9.20 -11.90 -8.22
CA VAL A 392 10.20 -11.86 -7.14
C VAL A 392 9.60 -11.13 -5.95
N GLN A 393 9.71 -11.72 -4.75
CA GLN A 393 9.22 -11.09 -3.52
C GLN A 393 10.11 -9.92 -3.08
N LEU A 394 9.50 -8.78 -2.74
CA LEU A 394 10.22 -7.57 -2.38
C LEU A 394 11.09 -7.74 -1.13
N ASP A 395 10.58 -8.37 -0.07
CA ASP A 395 11.33 -8.56 1.18
C ASP A 395 12.61 -9.40 0.95
N THR A 396 12.59 -10.36 0.01
CA THR A 396 13.80 -11.13 -0.35
C THR A 396 14.86 -10.22 -0.98
N ILE A 397 14.42 -9.30 -1.84
CA ILE A 397 15.30 -8.37 -2.55
C ILE A 397 15.86 -7.31 -1.60
N ILE A 398 15.03 -6.74 -0.72
CA ILE A 398 15.45 -5.73 0.26
C ILE A 398 16.54 -6.28 1.18
N ASN A 399 16.39 -7.52 1.64
CA ASN A 399 17.35 -8.17 2.53
C ASN A 399 18.58 -8.77 1.83
N SER A 400 18.60 -8.81 0.49
CA SER A 400 19.77 -9.27 -0.28
C SER A 400 20.96 -8.31 -0.16
N LYS A 401 22.17 -8.76 -0.50
CA LYS A 401 23.36 -7.90 -0.62
C LYS A 401 23.65 -7.46 -2.06
N GLU A 402 22.84 -7.93 -3.01
CA GLU A 402 23.05 -7.66 -4.43
C GLU A 402 22.76 -6.18 -4.75
N ASN A 403 23.53 -5.63 -5.69
CA ASN A 403 23.19 -4.35 -6.32
C ASN A 403 22.06 -4.59 -7.32
N LEU A 404 21.19 -3.60 -7.50
CA LEU A 404 20.00 -3.75 -8.33
C LEU A 404 19.85 -2.60 -9.30
N ILE A 405 19.31 -2.90 -10.49
CA ILE A 405 18.71 -1.88 -11.35
C ILE A 405 17.22 -2.17 -11.46
N LEU A 406 16.42 -1.28 -10.88
CA LEU A 406 14.97 -1.22 -10.97
C LEU A 406 14.59 -0.51 -12.26
N VAL A 407 14.06 -1.27 -13.21
CA VAL A 407 13.62 -0.78 -14.51
C VAL A 407 12.11 -0.73 -14.52
N GLY A 408 11.52 0.39 -14.92
CA GLY A 408 10.07 0.46 -15.05
C GLY A 408 9.63 1.70 -15.79
N LYS A 409 8.46 1.64 -16.41
CA LYS A 409 7.84 2.77 -17.12
C LYS A 409 7.59 3.95 -16.19
N SER A 410 7.25 5.12 -16.75
CA SER A 410 6.88 6.27 -15.93
C SER A 410 5.79 5.91 -14.91
N GLU A 411 5.87 6.50 -13.72
CA GLU A 411 4.85 6.42 -12.67
C GLU A 411 4.57 5.03 -12.06
N THR A 412 5.33 3.97 -12.41
CA THR A 412 5.17 2.62 -11.82
C THR A 412 5.64 2.51 -10.35
N GLY A 413 6.09 3.61 -9.73
CA GLY A 413 6.46 3.65 -8.32
C GLY A 413 7.95 3.39 -8.01
N LYS A 414 8.85 3.57 -8.98
CA LYS A 414 10.32 3.39 -8.81
C LYS A 414 10.88 4.18 -7.62
N THR A 415 10.59 5.48 -7.55
CA THR A 415 11.00 6.37 -6.45
C THR A 415 10.45 5.89 -5.10
N THR A 416 9.17 5.52 -5.06
CA THR A 416 8.54 4.96 -3.85
C THR A 416 9.21 3.67 -3.42
N LEU A 417 9.60 2.81 -4.37
CA LEU A 417 10.31 1.58 -4.07
C LEU A 417 11.70 1.86 -3.46
N LEU A 418 12.46 2.81 -4.01
CA LEU A 418 13.73 3.27 -3.41
C LEU A 418 13.51 3.78 -1.96
N GLN A 419 12.45 4.54 -1.71
CA GLN A 419 12.11 4.99 -0.36
C GLN A 419 11.85 3.82 0.59
N GLN A 420 11.18 2.75 0.14
CA GLN A 420 10.99 1.54 0.96
C GLN A 420 12.31 0.84 1.29
N PHE A 421 13.28 0.78 0.35
CA PHE A 421 14.63 0.31 0.66
C PHE A 421 15.28 1.18 1.74
N GLY A 422 15.12 2.51 1.65
CA GLY A 422 15.58 3.44 2.67
C GLY A 422 15.01 3.12 4.04
N ILE A 423 13.68 3.12 4.16
CA ILE A 423 12.95 2.87 5.42
C ILE A 423 13.37 1.55 6.06
N LYS A 424 13.42 0.46 5.28
CA LYS A 424 13.80 -0.87 5.79
C LYS A 424 15.26 -0.94 6.25
N ASN A 425 16.16 -0.17 5.64
CA ASN A 425 17.58 -0.13 6.03
C ASN A 425 17.91 0.84 7.19
N LEU A 426 16.93 1.61 7.68
CA LEU A 426 17.10 2.40 8.91
C LEU A 426 16.97 1.56 10.19
N ASN A 427 16.56 0.30 10.08
CA ASN A 427 16.48 -0.61 11.22
C ASN A 427 17.88 -0.96 11.77
N SER A 428 17.98 -1.21 13.08
CA SER A 428 19.24 -1.55 13.75
C SER A 428 19.87 -2.86 13.26
N GLU A 429 19.07 -3.76 12.67
CA GLU A 429 19.53 -5.03 12.10
C GLU A 429 20.23 -4.87 10.73
N SER A 430 19.96 -3.77 10.00
CA SER A 430 20.65 -3.53 8.73
C SER A 430 22.11 -3.15 8.98
N ASN A 431 23.01 -3.51 8.08
CA ASN A 431 24.40 -3.04 8.10
C ASN A 431 24.63 -1.78 7.26
N TYR A 432 23.58 -1.27 6.59
CA TYR A 432 23.69 -0.16 5.65
C TYR A 432 23.04 1.12 6.16
N ILE A 433 23.64 2.25 5.84
CA ILE A 433 23.10 3.59 6.00
C ILE A 433 22.55 4.02 4.63
N PRO A 434 21.24 4.31 4.51
CA PRO A 434 20.66 4.69 3.23
C PRO A 434 21.01 6.11 2.84
N VAL A 435 21.48 6.29 1.60
CA VAL A 435 21.78 7.59 1.00
C VAL A 435 20.96 7.72 -0.29
N TYR A 436 20.07 8.71 -0.34
CA TYR A 436 19.26 8.98 -1.50
C TYR A 436 19.93 10.03 -2.40
N ILE A 437 20.05 9.73 -3.69
CA ILE A 437 20.63 10.64 -4.68
C ILE A 437 19.69 10.69 -5.89
N ASP A 438 19.20 11.89 -6.20
CA ASP A 438 18.49 12.17 -7.44
C ASP A 438 19.48 12.66 -8.51
N MET A 439 19.60 11.90 -9.61
CA MET A 439 20.53 12.22 -10.70
C MET A 439 20.22 13.55 -11.40
N PHE A 440 18.99 14.07 -11.30
CA PHE A 440 18.67 15.41 -11.83
C PHE A 440 19.27 16.55 -11.01
N ASN A 441 19.59 16.30 -9.74
CA ASN A 441 20.09 17.31 -8.80
C ASN A 441 21.57 17.13 -8.45
N ILE A 442 22.34 16.43 -9.28
CA ILE A 442 23.73 16.09 -8.98
C ILE A 442 24.68 17.32 -9.05
N PRO A 443 25.62 17.50 -8.09
CA PRO A 443 26.53 18.64 -8.08
C PRO A 443 27.43 18.76 -9.33
N LYS A 444 27.66 19.98 -9.78
CA LYS A 444 28.56 20.31 -10.91
C LYS A 444 30.03 20.44 -10.47
N THR A 445 30.54 19.47 -9.71
CA THR A 445 31.93 19.44 -9.22
C THR A 445 32.66 18.17 -9.66
N ASP A 446 33.96 18.08 -9.38
CA ASP A 446 34.67 16.79 -9.33
C ASP A 446 34.20 15.98 -8.11
N ASN A 447 34.35 14.65 -8.15
CA ASN A 447 33.87 13.72 -7.09
C ASN A 447 32.38 13.87 -6.75
N LYS A 448 31.54 14.01 -7.78
CA LYS A 448 30.10 14.30 -7.69
C LYS A 448 29.34 13.50 -6.64
N PHE A 449 29.51 12.19 -6.62
CA PHE A 449 28.81 11.30 -5.69
C PHE A 449 29.26 11.50 -4.24
N PHE A 450 30.55 11.69 -3.99
CA PHE A 450 31.04 11.99 -2.65
C PHE A 450 30.49 13.33 -2.12
N ILE A 451 30.45 14.35 -2.97
CA ILE A 451 29.85 15.64 -2.63
C ILE A 451 28.33 15.53 -2.46
N ALA A 452 27.65 14.75 -3.30
CA ALA A 452 26.22 14.47 -3.15
C ALA A 452 25.92 13.76 -1.83
N THR A 453 26.72 12.77 -1.42
CA THR A 453 26.62 12.12 -0.11
C THR A 453 26.80 13.13 1.03
N LEU A 454 27.82 14.00 0.95
CA LEU A 454 28.06 15.05 1.93
C LEU A 454 26.86 16.00 2.05
N ASN A 455 26.35 16.49 0.93
CA ASN A 455 25.20 17.40 0.91
C ASN A 455 23.96 16.71 1.48
N PHE A 456 23.66 15.49 1.02
CA PHE A 456 22.54 14.70 1.51
C PHE A 456 22.61 14.50 3.03
N LEU A 457 23.76 14.11 3.57
CA LEU A 457 23.91 13.93 5.01
C LEU A 457 23.76 15.27 5.74
N ASN A 458 24.47 16.32 5.32
CA ASN A 458 24.42 17.64 5.99
C ASN A 458 23.03 18.29 5.97
N GLU A 459 22.24 18.08 4.92
CA GLU A 459 20.88 18.62 4.80
C GLU A 459 19.87 17.87 5.67
N ASN A 460 20.16 16.60 6.03
CA ASN A 460 19.21 15.70 6.68
C ASN A 460 19.65 15.24 8.08
N ILE A 461 20.77 15.75 8.60
CA ILE A 461 21.22 15.53 9.98
C ILE A 461 21.38 16.86 10.73
N ALA A 462 21.34 16.81 12.05
CA ALA A 462 21.55 17.97 12.91
C ALA A 462 22.97 18.53 12.74
N GLN A 463 23.10 19.86 12.75
CA GLN A 463 24.39 20.55 12.56
C GLN A 463 25.45 20.16 13.61
N GLU A 464 25.03 19.82 14.83
CA GLU A 464 25.92 19.35 15.91
C GLU A 464 26.60 18.01 15.57
N THR A 465 26.07 17.24 14.62
CA THR A 465 26.60 15.94 14.18
C THR A 465 27.42 16.06 12.88
N SER A 466 27.95 17.24 12.55
CA SER A 466 28.72 17.42 11.31
C SER A 466 29.85 16.39 11.21
N LEU A 467 29.77 15.50 10.22
CA LEU A 467 30.78 14.48 9.98
C LEU A 467 31.94 15.07 9.18
N SER A 468 33.16 14.76 9.60
CA SER A 468 34.34 15.08 8.82
C SER A 468 34.33 14.31 7.50
N LYS A 469 34.98 14.88 6.48
CA LYS A 469 35.17 14.21 5.19
C LYS A 469 35.87 12.85 5.34
N GLU A 470 36.76 12.74 6.33
CA GLU A 470 37.49 11.51 6.64
C GLU A 470 36.59 10.42 7.23
N GLN A 471 35.68 10.78 8.15
CA GLN A 471 34.69 9.83 8.68
C GLN A 471 33.78 9.27 7.59
N ILE A 472 33.28 10.12 6.69
CA ILE A 472 32.44 9.67 5.57
C ILE A 472 33.24 8.78 4.62
N LYS A 473 34.51 9.13 4.36
CA LYS A 473 35.40 8.30 3.55
C LYS A 473 35.64 6.92 4.18
N ASN A 474 35.85 6.85 5.50
CA ASN A 474 36.01 5.58 6.20
C ASN A 474 34.75 4.71 6.10
N LEU A 475 33.56 5.29 6.29
CA LEU A 475 32.27 4.58 6.10
C LEU A 475 32.11 4.04 4.67
N LEU A 476 32.50 4.83 3.68
CA LEU A 476 32.53 4.44 2.27
C LEU A 476 33.50 3.27 2.02
N ASP A 477 34.74 3.36 2.51
CA ASP A 477 35.78 2.34 2.34
C ASP A 477 35.41 1.01 3.04
N ASN A 478 34.60 1.09 4.09
CA ASN A 478 34.07 -0.05 4.85
C ASN A 478 32.73 -0.59 4.33
N GLY A 479 32.17 0.01 3.26
CA GLY A 479 30.96 -0.51 2.60
C GLY A 479 29.68 -0.29 3.40
N LYS A 480 29.60 0.78 4.19
CA LYS A 480 28.48 1.03 5.11
C LYS A 480 27.28 1.69 4.47
N PHE A 481 27.34 2.13 3.21
CA PHE A 481 26.22 2.81 2.57
C PHE A 481 25.42 1.89 1.64
N ILE A 482 24.11 2.12 1.60
CA ILE A 482 23.25 1.71 0.49
C ILE A 482 22.83 2.95 -0.27
N TYR A 483 23.26 3.05 -1.53
CA TYR A 483 22.94 4.15 -2.42
C TYR A 483 21.63 3.88 -3.15
N LEU A 484 20.68 4.78 -2.98
CA LEU A 484 19.37 4.79 -3.63
C LEU A 484 19.42 5.87 -4.72
N ILE A 485 19.78 5.48 -5.94
CA ILE A 485 20.06 6.40 -7.05
C ILE A 485 18.84 6.46 -7.95
N ASP A 486 18.11 7.57 -7.88
CA ASP A 486 16.91 7.79 -8.69
C ASP A 486 17.22 8.52 -10.00
N ASN A 487 16.32 8.41 -10.98
CA ASN A 487 16.40 9.06 -12.29
C ASN A 487 17.70 8.75 -13.07
N PHE A 488 18.22 7.52 -12.95
CA PHE A 488 19.42 7.11 -13.68
C PHE A 488 19.11 6.89 -15.17
N ASP A 489 19.50 7.86 -16.01
CA ASP A 489 19.47 7.69 -17.47
C ASP A 489 20.68 6.90 -17.97
N ILE A 490 20.45 5.62 -18.23
CA ILE A 490 21.45 4.67 -18.73
C ILE A 490 22.04 5.08 -20.09
N SER A 491 21.27 5.83 -20.90
CA SER A 491 21.75 6.30 -22.21
C SER A 491 22.69 7.51 -22.12
N ASN A 492 22.79 8.13 -20.94
CA ASN A 492 23.69 9.25 -20.72
C ASN A 492 25.10 8.75 -20.37
N SER A 493 26.00 8.81 -21.36
CA SER A 493 27.40 8.36 -21.22
C SER A 493 28.17 9.06 -20.09
N MET A 494 27.84 10.31 -19.76
CA MET A 494 28.45 11.01 -18.63
C MET A 494 27.97 10.41 -17.30
N TYR A 495 26.68 10.11 -17.16
CA TYR A 495 26.13 9.50 -15.94
C TYR A 495 26.74 8.13 -15.68
N VAL A 496 26.79 7.31 -16.73
CA VAL A 496 27.46 6.00 -16.70
C VAL A 496 28.90 6.12 -16.22
N ARG A 497 29.67 7.07 -16.79
CA ARG A 497 31.07 7.30 -16.40
C ARG A 497 31.21 7.73 -14.93
N TRP A 498 30.32 8.60 -14.44
CA TRP A 498 30.37 9.07 -13.06
C TRP A 498 30.07 7.94 -12.06
N ILE A 499 29.03 7.15 -12.34
CA ILE A 499 28.66 6.00 -11.53
C ILE A 499 29.80 4.99 -11.55
N LYS A 500 30.28 4.60 -12.74
CA LYS A 500 31.40 3.65 -12.88
C LYS A 500 32.61 4.05 -12.05
N ASN A 501 33.04 5.31 -12.16
CA ASN A 501 34.18 5.80 -11.40
C ASN A 501 33.95 5.71 -9.88
N PHE A 502 32.73 5.95 -9.41
CA PHE A 502 32.40 5.94 -7.98
C PHE A 502 32.29 4.53 -7.42
N THR A 503 31.63 3.63 -8.15
CA THR A 503 31.42 2.23 -7.76
C THR A 503 32.71 1.42 -7.83
N GLU A 504 33.60 1.66 -8.81
CA GLU A 504 34.93 1.05 -8.88
C GLU A 504 35.83 1.50 -7.71
N PHE A 505 35.67 2.74 -7.26
CA PHE A 505 36.45 3.28 -6.14
C PHE A 505 35.92 2.79 -4.78
N TYR A 506 34.60 2.60 -4.64
CA TYR A 506 33.96 2.16 -3.40
C TYR A 506 33.05 0.92 -3.57
N PRO A 507 33.58 -0.22 -4.05
CA PRO A 507 32.78 -1.38 -4.51
C PRO A 507 32.11 -2.18 -3.39
N LYS A 508 32.48 -1.94 -2.12
CA LYS A 508 31.90 -2.65 -0.97
C LYS A 508 30.52 -2.13 -0.55
N ASN A 509 30.14 -0.93 -1.02
CA ASN A 509 28.81 -0.37 -0.77
C ASN A 509 27.77 -1.06 -1.65
N ARG A 510 26.51 -0.96 -1.24
CA ARG A 510 25.39 -1.48 -2.01
C ARG A 510 24.76 -0.37 -2.86
N PHE A 511 24.38 -0.68 -4.09
CA PHE A 511 23.83 0.27 -5.04
C PHE A 511 22.50 -0.21 -5.62
N ILE A 512 21.46 0.61 -5.47
CA ILE A 512 20.13 0.39 -6.03
C ILE A 512 19.83 1.55 -6.97
N PHE A 513 19.72 1.27 -8.27
CA PHE A 513 19.46 2.27 -9.30
C PHE A 513 18.00 2.17 -9.75
N ALA A 514 17.33 3.30 -9.92
CA ALA A 514 16.05 3.38 -10.61
C ALA A 514 16.24 4.01 -11.99
N THR A 515 15.73 3.34 -13.02
CA THR A 515 15.81 3.80 -14.41
C THR A 515 14.46 3.68 -15.08
N GLU A 516 14.16 4.62 -15.97
CA GLU A 516 12.95 4.59 -16.76
C GLU A 516 13.08 3.61 -17.93
N GLU A 517 12.11 2.72 -18.08
CA GLU A 517 11.94 1.93 -19.29
C GLU A 517 11.41 2.82 -20.41
N LYS A 518 12.30 3.34 -21.25
CA LYS A 518 11.90 4.15 -22.41
C LYS A 518 11.35 3.22 -23.50
N PHE A 519 10.18 3.55 -24.05
CA PHE A 519 9.48 2.82 -25.13
C PHE A 519 10.36 2.37 -26.32
N TYR A 520 11.43 3.12 -26.58
CA TYR A 520 12.30 2.95 -27.76
C TYR A 520 13.60 2.22 -27.46
N GLN A 521 13.88 1.93 -26.20
CA GLN A 521 15.03 1.15 -25.80
C GLN A 521 14.61 -0.32 -25.75
N LYS A 522 14.56 -0.94 -26.93
CA LYS A 522 14.72 -2.40 -27.04
C LYS A 522 16.15 -2.75 -26.60
N TYR A 523 16.48 -2.57 -25.33
CA TYR A 523 17.69 -3.16 -24.79
C TYR A 523 17.48 -4.66 -24.85
N SER A 524 18.17 -5.28 -25.81
CA SER A 524 18.53 -6.67 -25.63
C SER A 524 19.37 -6.72 -24.34
N ILE A 525 19.21 -7.78 -23.55
CA ILE A 525 19.85 -8.02 -22.24
C ILE A 525 21.41 -7.94 -22.30
N LYS A 526 22.01 -7.62 -23.46
CA LYS A 526 23.45 -7.47 -23.70
C LYS A 526 23.99 -6.02 -23.62
N ASP A 527 23.13 -5.00 -23.48
CA ASP A 527 23.54 -3.59 -23.70
C ASP A 527 23.55 -2.68 -22.45
N PHE A 528 23.36 -3.21 -21.24
CA PHE A 528 23.58 -2.40 -20.04
C PHE A 528 25.04 -1.97 -19.96
N PRO A 529 25.32 -0.67 -19.81
CA PRO A 529 26.69 -0.20 -19.74
C PRO A 529 27.35 -0.74 -18.47
N ASN A 530 28.65 -1.03 -18.58
CA ASN A 530 29.44 -1.38 -17.41
C ASN A 530 29.50 -0.17 -16.46
N ILE A 531 28.86 -0.31 -15.30
CA ILE A 531 28.81 0.67 -14.23
C ILE A 531 29.73 0.29 -13.06
N GLY A 532 30.73 -0.57 -13.26
CA GLY A 532 31.81 -0.84 -12.30
C GLY A 532 31.51 -1.88 -11.21
N VAL A 533 30.26 -2.35 -11.11
CA VAL A 533 29.81 -3.37 -10.15
C VAL A 533 28.82 -4.33 -10.81
N ASP A 534 28.75 -5.56 -10.29
CA ASP A 534 27.72 -6.53 -10.68
C ASP A 534 26.36 -6.12 -10.12
N PHE A 535 25.31 -6.31 -10.91
CA PHE A 535 23.94 -5.99 -10.51
C PHE A 535 22.93 -6.99 -11.09
N LYS A 536 21.79 -7.10 -10.41
CA LYS A 536 20.60 -7.80 -10.88
C LYS A 536 19.58 -6.80 -11.41
N ILE A 537 18.95 -7.12 -12.54
CA ILE A 537 17.91 -6.26 -13.13
C ILE A 537 16.55 -6.76 -12.66
N LEU A 538 15.70 -5.85 -12.23
CA LEU A 538 14.32 -6.13 -11.86
C LEU A 538 13.39 -5.16 -12.59
N TYR A 539 12.40 -5.70 -13.27
CA TYR A 539 11.39 -4.98 -14.03
C TYR A 539 10.14 -4.78 -13.18
N LEU A 540 9.65 -3.54 -13.12
CA LEU A 540 8.38 -3.15 -12.49
C LEU A 540 7.32 -3.05 -13.58
N ASP A 541 6.32 -3.92 -13.50
CA ASP A 541 5.16 -3.88 -14.40
C ASP A 541 4.05 -2.96 -13.84
N TYR A 542 3.04 -2.67 -14.68
CA TYR A 542 1.82 -1.99 -14.25
C TYR A 542 1.06 -2.81 -13.20
N PHE A 543 0.20 -2.14 -12.43
CA PHE A 543 -0.66 -2.82 -11.48
C PHE A 543 -1.61 -3.78 -12.18
N THR A 544 -1.68 -4.98 -11.62
CA THR A 544 -2.74 -5.96 -11.86
C THR A 544 -4.05 -5.48 -11.25
N LYS A 545 -5.17 -6.08 -11.66
CA LYS A 545 -6.48 -5.82 -11.03
C LYS A 545 -6.46 -6.07 -9.51
N ASN A 546 -5.73 -7.09 -9.06
CA ASN A 546 -5.57 -7.38 -7.63
C ASN A 546 -4.82 -6.25 -6.90
N GLN A 547 -3.76 -5.69 -7.48
CA GLN A 547 -3.03 -4.56 -6.87
C GLN A 547 -3.86 -3.27 -6.86
N VAL A 548 -4.65 -3.02 -7.91
CA VAL A 548 -5.62 -1.91 -7.92
C VAL A 548 -6.62 -2.09 -6.77
N ARG A 549 -7.17 -3.29 -6.58
CA ARG A 549 -8.08 -3.59 -5.47
C ARG A 549 -7.44 -3.38 -4.11
N GLU A 550 -6.21 -3.86 -3.92
CA GLU A 550 -5.48 -3.71 -2.68
C GLU A 550 -5.27 -2.21 -2.34
N MET A 551 -4.88 -1.41 -3.34
CA MET A 551 -4.68 0.02 -3.15
C MET A 551 -5.98 0.73 -2.78
N ILE A 552 -7.08 0.42 -3.49
CA ILE A 552 -8.41 0.99 -3.20
C ILE A 552 -8.89 0.57 -1.80
N THR A 553 -8.61 -0.66 -1.39
CA THR A 553 -8.95 -1.18 -0.05
C THR A 553 -8.24 -0.38 1.04
N LYS A 554 -6.91 -0.21 0.91
CA LYS A 554 -6.11 0.57 1.86
C LYS A 554 -6.51 2.06 1.87
N TRP A 555 -6.75 2.63 0.69
CA TRP A 555 -7.20 4.02 0.56
C TRP A 555 -8.60 4.27 1.16
N GLY A 556 -9.45 3.24 1.13
CA GLY A 556 -10.81 3.23 1.67
C GLY A 556 -10.90 2.92 3.16
N GLU A 557 -9.80 2.63 3.84
CA GLU A 557 -9.82 2.30 5.27
C GLU A 557 -10.42 3.46 6.08
N GLY A 558 -11.44 3.16 6.87
CA GLY A 558 -12.22 4.17 7.60
C GLY A 558 -13.29 4.93 6.78
N LYS A 559 -13.55 4.57 5.52
CA LYS A 559 -14.55 5.21 4.64
C LYS A 559 -15.71 4.25 4.30
N GLU A 560 -16.87 4.41 4.95
CA GLU A 560 -18.00 3.46 4.83
C GLU A 560 -18.72 3.48 3.47
N GLU A 561 -18.59 4.54 2.68
CA GLU A 561 -19.32 4.72 1.41
C GLU A 561 -18.66 4.04 0.19
N LEU A 562 -17.43 3.54 0.32
CA LEU A 562 -16.67 2.99 -0.81
C LEU A 562 -17.00 1.52 -1.06
N ASP A 563 -17.72 1.24 -2.16
CA ASP A 563 -17.79 -0.12 -2.70
C ASP A 563 -16.48 -0.44 -3.45
N ILE A 564 -15.56 -1.11 -2.74
CA ILE A 564 -14.24 -1.52 -3.24
C ILE A 564 -14.37 -2.32 -4.55
N ASN A 565 -15.34 -3.24 -4.63
CA ASN A 565 -15.48 -4.08 -5.81
C ASN A 565 -15.95 -3.29 -7.03
N SER A 566 -16.99 -2.49 -6.84
CA SER A 566 -17.53 -1.63 -7.88
C SER A 566 -16.49 -0.63 -8.38
N MET A 567 -15.78 0.05 -7.46
CA MET A 567 -14.75 1.02 -7.82
C MET A 567 -13.58 0.37 -8.56
N THR A 568 -13.07 -0.76 -8.07
CA THR A 568 -12.00 -1.52 -8.74
C THR A 568 -12.41 -1.89 -10.17
N GLN A 569 -13.59 -2.47 -10.34
CA GLN A 569 -14.06 -2.90 -11.65
C GLN A 569 -14.22 -1.72 -12.62
N LYS A 570 -14.76 -0.59 -12.16
CA LYS A 570 -14.94 0.60 -12.99
C LYS A 570 -13.60 1.22 -13.39
N ILE A 571 -12.65 1.38 -12.47
CA ILE A 571 -11.32 1.92 -12.79
C ILE A 571 -10.57 1.02 -13.77
N VAL A 572 -10.56 -0.30 -13.54
CA VAL A 572 -9.89 -1.25 -14.43
C VAL A 572 -10.57 -1.29 -15.80
N THR A 573 -11.90 -1.27 -15.85
CA THR A 573 -12.66 -1.22 -17.12
C THR A 573 -12.36 0.07 -17.89
N TYR A 574 -12.38 1.22 -17.21
CA TYR A 574 -11.99 2.50 -17.80
C TYR A 574 -10.58 2.42 -18.39
N CYS A 575 -9.60 1.97 -17.61
CA CYS A 575 -8.21 1.87 -18.07
C CYS A 575 -8.08 0.94 -19.28
N ASN A 576 -8.73 -0.22 -19.27
CA ASN A 576 -8.68 -1.17 -20.38
C ASN A 576 -9.37 -0.62 -21.64
N ASN A 577 -10.53 0.04 -21.51
CA ASN A 577 -11.30 0.57 -22.63
C ASN A 577 -10.51 1.58 -23.47
N ILE A 578 -9.74 2.46 -22.81
CA ILE A 578 -8.96 3.50 -23.49
C ILE A 578 -7.46 3.17 -23.59
N GLN A 579 -7.02 2.02 -23.09
CA GLN A 579 -5.61 1.65 -22.91
C GLN A 579 -4.82 2.64 -22.03
N PHE A 580 -5.45 3.10 -20.95
CA PHE A 580 -4.76 3.89 -19.94
C PHE A 580 -3.93 2.99 -19.03
N SER A 581 -2.74 3.45 -18.66
CA SER A 581 -1.82 2.68 -17.84
C SER A 581 -2.31 2.59 -16.39
N MET A 582 -2.36 1.38 -15.84
CA MET A 582 -2.67 1.13 -14.42
C MET A 582 -1.42 1.36 -13.55
N THR A 583 -0.99 2.61 -13.40
CA THR A 583 0.13 2.99 -12.52
C THR A 583 -0.39 3.35 -11.13
N PRO A 584 0.39 3.14 -10.05
CA PRO A 584 0.03 3.61 -8.71
C PRO A 584 -0.34 5.10 -8.70
N PHE A 585 0.36 5.94 -9.47
CA PHE A 585 0.04 7.36 -9.61
C PHE A 585 -1.36 7.59 -10.19
N ASN A 586 -1.71 6.92 -11.29
CA ASN A 586 -3.02 7.07 -11.92
C ASN A 586 -4.15 6.61 -11.01
N ILE A 587 -3.97 5.51 -10.29
CA ILE A 587 -4.94 5.03 -9.31
C ILE A 587 -5.08 6.04 -8.16
N ALA A 588 -3.98 6.64 -7.68
CA ALA A 588 -4.03 7.70 -6.68
C ALA A 588 -4.82 8.93 -7.18
N VAL A 589 -4.63 9.35 -8.43
CA VAL A 589 -5.41 10.47 -9.02
C VAL A 589 -6.91 10.15 -9.01
N PHE A 590 -7.33 8.96 -9.45
CA PHE A 590 -8.74 8.57 -9.42
C PHE A 590 -9.32 8.54 -8.01
N MET A 591 -8.55 8.05 -7.04
CA MET A 591 -8.98 8.00 -5.65
C MET A 591 -9.04 9.38 -4.99
N THR A 592 -8.13 10.29 -5.34
CA THR A 592 -8.20 11.70 -4.96
C THR A 592 -9.43 12.38 -5.55
N ILE A 593 -9.76 12.14 -6.83
CA ILE A 593 -10.99 12.66 -7.44
C ILE A 593 -12.22 12.15 -6.68
N TRP A 594 -12.25 10.86 -6.31
CA TRP A 594 -13.35 10.29 -5.53
C TRP A 594 -13.44 10.84 -4.10
N ASP A 595 -12.31 11.20 -3.48
CA ASP A 595 -12.31 11.86 -2.17
C ASP A 595 -12.90 13.28 -2.23
N VAL A 596 -12.69 13.99 -3.35
CA VAL A 596 -13.27 15.32 -3.60
C VAL A 596 -14.76 15.22 -3.99
N ASP A 597 -15.12 14.28 -4.85
CA ASP A 597 -16.49 14.00 -5.28
C ASP A 597 -16.84 12.53 -5.05
N ARG A 598 -17.58 12.25 -3.98
CA ARG A 598 -18.04 10.89 -3.63
C ARG A 598 -18.95 10.27 -4.69
N ASN A 599 -19.52 11.09 -5.59
CA ASN A 599 -20.33 10.62 -6.71
C ASN A 599 -19.50 10.31 -7.97
N PHE A 600 -18.18 10.50 -7.92
CA PHE A 600 -17.30 10.18 -9.03
C PHE A 600 -17.42 8.70 -9.41
N ILE A 601 -17.75 8.47 -10.68
CA ILE A 601 -17.92 7.15 -11.25
C ILE A 601 -17.18 7.13 -12.59
N PRO A 602 -16.11 6.33 -12.75
CA PRO A 602 -15.31 6.33 -13.96
C PRO A 602 -15.98 5.53 -15.10
N ILE A 603 -17.05 6.10 -15.68
CA ILE A 603 -17.83 5.50 -16.78
C ILE A 603 -17.69 6.31 -18.07
N ASN A 604 -17.92 7.63 -18.02
CA ASN A 604 -17.82 8.48 -19.20
C ASN A 604 -16.35 8.79 -19.49
N GLU A 605 -15.78 8.18 -20.54
CA GLU A 605 -14.34 8.26 -20.80
C GLU A 605 -13.85 9.71 -20.98
N GLY A 606 -14.61 10.52 -21.70
CA GLY A 606 -14.32 11.94 -21.93
C GLY A 606 -14.30 12.76 -20.66
N LYS A 607 -15.36 12.63 -19.84
CA LYS A 607 -15.46 13.40 -18.60
C LYS A 607 -14.43 12.96 -17.56
N VAL A 608 -14.14 11.67 -17.47
CA VAL A 608 -13.14 11.14 -16.55
C VAL A 608 -11.75 11.61 -16.92
N MET A 609 -11.37 11.56 -18.21
CA MET A 609 -10.08 12.07 -18.67
C MET A 609 -9.98 13.59 -18.50
N GLU A 610 -11.07 14.33 -18.72
CA GLU A 610 -11.12 15.76 -18.41
C GLU A 610 -10.83 16.00 -16.93
N THR A 611 -11.56 15.38 -16.01
CA THR A 611 -11.35 15.53 -14.57
C THR A 611 -9.95 15.07 -14.14
N TYR A 612 -9.41 14.02 -14.77
CA TYR A 612 -8.04 13.58 -14.55
C TYR A 612 -7.04 14.69 -14.93
N LEU A 613 -7.15 15.26 -16.13
CA LEU A 613 -6.26 16.34 -16.58
C LEU A 613 -6.45 17.62 -15.78
N GLU A 614 -7.67 17.95 -15.37
CA GLU A 614 -7.96 19.06 -14.45
C GLU A 614 -7.21 18.90 -13.14
N THR A 615 -7.19 17.67 -12.62
CA THR A 615 -6.51 17.30 -11.37
C THR A 615 -4.99 17.40 -11.53
N VAL A 616 -4.43 16.83 -12.60
CA VAL A 616 -2.98 16.83 -12.91
C VAL A 616 -2.45 18.23 -13.23
N LEU A 617 -3.22 19.05 -13.95
CA LEU A 617 -2.85 20.42 -14.32
C LEU A 617 -3.17 21.45 -13.23
N ASP A 618 -3.38 21.00 -12.00
CA ASP A 618 -3.59 21.80 -10.78
C ASP A 618 -4.79 22.75 -10.83
N LYS A 619 -5.85 22.44 -11.61
CA LYS A 619 -7.06 23.27 -11.67
C LYS A 619 -7.72 23.41 -10.29
N LEU A 620 -7.59 22.39 -9.44
CA LEU A 620 -8.12 22.36 -8.08
C LEU A 620 -7.20 23.04 -7.05
N SER A 621 -6.01 23.50 -7.45
CA SER A 621 -5.07 24.17 -6.55
C SER A 621 -5.45 25.65 -6.32
N SER A 622 -5.11 26.17 -5.15
CA SER A 622 -5.27 27.61 -4.83
C SER A 622 -4.45 28.55 -5.75
N LYS A 623 -3.46 28.02 -6.49
CA LYS A 623 -2.59 28.78 -7.40
C LYS A 623 -3.28 29.13 -8.73
N ASP A 624 -4.20 28.31 -9.23
CA ASP A 624 -4.92 28.57 -10.49
C ASP A 624 -6.03 29.65 -10.33
N PHE A 625 -6.31 30.11 -9.10
CA PHE A 625 -7.20 31.24 -8.82
C PHE A 625 -6.52 32.61 -8.92
N GLN A 626 -5.21 32.67 -9.18
CA GLN A 626 -4.50 33.92 -9.43
C GLN A 626 -4.80 34.42 -10.85
N ARG A 627 -5.31 35.66 -10.99
CA ARG A 627 -5.69 36.26 -12.31
C ARG A 627 -4.56 36.32 -13.35
N SER A 628 -3.31 36.12 -12.94
CA SER A 628 -2.12 36.13 -13.79
C SER A 628 -1.75 34.76 -14.38
N SER A 629 -2.37 33.66 -13.96
CA SER A 629 -2.11 32.32 -14.51
C SER A 629 -3.06 32.00 -15.67
N PHE A 630 -2.56 31.25 -16.65
CA PHE A 630 -3.37 30.74 -17.76
C PHE A 630 -4.29 29.62 -17.25
N ALA A 631 -5.60 29.78 -17.41
CA ALA A 631 -6.60 28.82 -16.94
C ALA A 631 -6.48 27.45 -17.64
N PHE A 632 -6.96 26.40 -16.98
CA PHE A 632 -7.02 25.03 -17.52
C PHE A 632 -7.53 24.96 -18.97
N ASN A 633 -8.62 25.68 -19.29
CA ASN A 633 -9.22 25.66 -20.63
C ASN A 633 -8.22 26.06 -21.74
N LEU A 634 -7.29 26.99 -21.46
CA LEU A 634 -6.26 27.38 -22.42
C LEU A 634 -5.14 26.34 -22.52
N LYS A 635 -4.77 25.69 -21.40
CA LYS A 635 -3.81 24.59 -21.39
C LYS A 635 -4.35 23.41 -22.24
N GLN A 636 -5.61 23.06 -22.05
CA GLN A 636 -6.33 22.01 -22.78
C GLN A 636 -6.47 22.35 -24.27
N ASP A 637 -6.77 23.61 -24.61
CA ASP A 637 -6.83 24.08 -26.01
C ASP A 637 -5.49 23.92 -26.74
N PHE A 638 -4.39 24.31 -26.09
CA PHE A 638 -3.05 24.15 -26.66
C PHE A 638 -2.69 22.67 -26.87
N LEU A 639 -3.00 21.79 -25.91
CA LEU A 639 -2.79 20.35 -26.09
C LEU A 639 -3.62 19.78 -27.24
N GLY A 640 -4.87 20.23 -27.41
CA GLY A 640 -5.71 19.87 -28.56
C GLY A 640 -5.12 20.32 -29.89
N TYR A 641 -4.58 21.54 -29.95
CA TYR A 641 -3.86 22.05 -31.12
C TYR A 641 -2.62 21.18 -31.48
N LEU A 642 -1.82 20.80 -30.48
CA LEU A 642 -0.68 19.89 -30.70
C LEU A 642 -1.13 18.52 -31.22
N ALA A 643 -2.17 17.94 -30.64
CA ALA A 643 -2.71 16.65 -31.07
C ALA A 643 -3.22 16.70 -32.51
N TYR A 644 -3.89 17.78 -32.91
CA TYR A 644 -4.36 17.98 -34.28
C TYR A 644 -3.20 18.12 -35.27
N GLU A 645 -2.15 18.87 -34.95
CA GLU A 645 -0.97 18.99 -35.81
C GLU A 645 -0.22 17.65 -35.98
N MET A 646 -0.15 16.82 -34.93
CA MET A 646 0.36 15.45 -35.04
C MET A 646 -0.49 14.60 -36.00
N TYR A 647 -1.83 14.66 -35.85
CA TYR A 647 -2.75 13.92 -36.71
C TYR A 647 -2.64 14.33 -38.18
N ARG A 648 -2.57 15.63 -38.47
CA ARG A 648 -2.43 16.16 -39.85
C ARG A 648 -1.20 15.64 -40.58
N LYS A 649 -0.10 15.42 -39.84
CA LYS A 649 1.15 14.87 -40.38
C LYS A 649 1.18 13.35 -40.40
N ASN A 650 0.27 12.70 -39.66
CA ASN A 650 0.34 11.28 -39.30
C ASN A 650 1.68 10.92 -38.64
N GLU A 651 2.25 11.87 -37.90
CA GLU A 651 3.47 11.74 -37.11
C GLU A 651 3.12 12.13 -35.67
N PHE A 652 3.04 11.14 -34.78
CA PHE A 652 2.57 11.34 -33.40
C PHE A 652 3.69 11.74 -32.45
N PHE A 653 4.59 12.59 -32.95
CA PHE A 653 5.72 13.17 -32.25
C PHE A 653 6.15 14.46 -32.93
N PHE A 654 6.86 15.31 -32.20
CA PHE A 654 7.50 16.49 -32.76
C PHE A 654 8.99 16.46 -32.50
N LYS A 655 9.80 16.99 -33.42
CA LYS A 655 11.17 17.36 -33.07
C LYS A 655 11.16 18.55 -32.11
N LYS A 656 12.21 18.73 -31.30
CA LYS A 656 12.30 19.84 -30.35
C LYS A 656 12.07 21.21 -31.01
N ASP A 657 12.78 21.51 -32.09
CA ASP A 657 12.66 22.80 -32.80
C ASP A 657 11.26 23.00 -33.39
N GLU A 658 10.60 21.92 -33.80
CA GLU A 658 9.24 21.94 -34.34
C GLU A 658 8.22 22.24 -33.24
N PHE A 659 8.35 21.60 -32.08
CA PHE A 659 7.55 21.90 -30.91
C PHE A 659 7.71 23.36 -30.47
N ASP A 660 8.95 23.86 -30.39
CA ASP A 660 9.22 25.25 -30.03
C ASP A 660 8.59 26.23 -31.03
N ASN A 661 8.62 25.91 -32.33
CA ASN A 661 7.93 26.69 -33.37
C ASN A 661 6.40 26.65 -33.23
N LEU A 662 5.81 25.49 -32.89
CA LEU A 662 4.37 25.36 -32.65
C LEU A 662 3.92 26.16 -31.43
N VAL A 663 4.70 26.12 -30.34
CA VAL A 663 4.49 26.97 -29.16
C VAL A 663 4.49 28.44 -29.58
N ASN A 664 5.50 28.89 -30.32
CA ASN A 664 5.60 30.30 -30.74
C ASN A 664 4.41 30.71 -31.64
N LYS A 665 4.06 29.90 -32.64
CA LYS A 665 2.90 30.16 -33.53
C LYS A 665 1.59 30.31 -32.77
N TYR A 666 1.35 29.44 -31.80
CA TYR A 666 0.13 29.50 -30.99
C TYR A 666 0.09 30.80 -30.16
N HIS A 667 1.21 31.19 -29.56
CA HIS A 667 1.31 32.43 -28.80
C HIS A 667 1.16 33.67 -29.68
N GLU A 668 1.76 33.68 -30.88
CA GLU A 668 1.59 34.75 -31.86
C GLU A 668 0.14 34.89 -32.32
N HIS A 669 -0.53 33.77 -32.60
CA HIS A 669 -1.93 33.77 -33.04
C HIS A 669 -2.88 34.40 -32.02
N TYR A 670 -2.69 34.10 -30.73
CA TYR A 670 -3.56 34.61 -29.65
C TYR A 670 -3.01 35.86 -28.93
N GLY A 671 -1.79 36.30 -29.24
CA GLY A 671 -1.15 37.47 -28.61
C GLY A 671 -0.65 37.22 -27.18
N PHE A 672 -0.27 35.98 -26.83
CA PHE A 672 0.21 35.61 -25.49
C PHE A 672 1.73 35.75 -25.36
N LYS A 673 2.22 36.07 -24.15
CA LYS A 673 3.65 36.02 -23.84
C LYS A 673 4.05 34.63 -23.37
N LYS A 674 5.07 34.04 -24.02
CA LYS A 674 5.55 32.68 -23.75
C LYS A 674 6.02 32.48 -22.29
N ASP A 675 6.72 33.46 -21.73
CA ASP A 675 7.27 33.37 -20.37
C ASP A 675 6.17 33.38 -19.28
N GLU A 676 4.99 33.96 -19.57
CA GLU A 676 3.86 34.02 -18.65
C GLU A 676 3.06 32.70 -18.65
N SER A 677 2.93 32.02 -19.81
CA SER A 677 2.17 30.77 -19.92
C SER A 677 2.93 29.53 -19.47
N LYS A 678 4.26 29.52 -19.67
CA LYS A 678 5.14 28.37 -19.44
C LYS A 678 4.72 27.10 -20.20
N PHE A 679 4.00 27.20 -21.32
CA PHE A 679 3.53 26.03 -22.09
C PHE A 679 4.67 25.17 -22.65
N ASN A 680 5.89 25.70 -22.75
CA ASN A 680 7.08 24.95 -23.11
C ASN A 680 7.68 24.12 -21.96
N LEU A 681 7.18 24.27 -20.73
CA LEU A 681 7.71 23.63 -19.52
C LEU A 681 6.64 22.84 -18.76
N ILE A 682 5.48 23.45 -18.52
CA ILE A 682 4.46 22.93 -17.58
C ILE A 682 3.98 21.51 -17.93
N PHE A 683 3.83 21.18 -19.21
CA PHE A 683 3.36 19.85 -19.62
C PHE A 683 4.40 18.75 -19.41
N PHE A 684 5.69 19.10 -19.36
CA PHE A 684 6.75 18.16 -18.99
C PHE A 684 6.83 18.00 -17.47
N GLU A 685 6.71 19.10 -16.72
CA GLU A 685 6.65 19.07 -15.25
C GLU A 685 5.46 18.25 -14.72
N LYS A 686 4.37 18.20 -15.50
CA LYS A 686 3.15 17.46 -15.18
C LYS A 686 3.03 16.09 -15.86
N ASN A 687 4.11 15.58 -16.46
CA ASN A 687 4.13 14.28 -17.15
C ASN A 687 3.03 14.10 -18.23
N ILE A 688 2.58 15.17 -18.87
CA ILE A 688 1.63 15.09 -20.00
C ILE A 688 2.39 14.94 -21.32
N LEU A 689 3.50 15.65 -21.45
CA LEU A 689 4.46 15.50 -22.53
C LEU A 689 5.76 14.93 -21.98
N TYR A 690 6.43 14.10 -22.76
CA TYR A 690 7.77 13.62 -22.43
C TYR A 690 8.73 13.78 -23.61
N LYS A 691 10.02 13.84 -23.30
CA LYS A 691 11.10 14.00 -24.27
C LYS A 691 11.95 12.74 -24.33
N ASN A 692 12.19 12.23 -25.54
CA ASN A 692 13.17 11.18 -25.78
C ASN A 692 14.11 11.58 -26.94
N ALA A 693 15.41 11.67 -26.67
CA ALA A 693 16.40 12.22 -27.58
C ALA A 693 15.98 13.62 -28.09
N GLU A 694 15.71 13.76 -29.39
CA GLU A 694 15.25 15.03 -30.01
C GLU A 694 13.72 15.09 -30.24
N ASN A 695 12.98 14.06 -29.82
CA ASN A 695 11.55 13.94 -30.08
C ASN A 695 10.72 14.17 -28.80
N ILE A 696 9.56 14.79 -28.97
CA ILE A 696 8.56 15.11 -27.94
C ILE A 696 7.27 14.38 -28.27
N PHE A 697 6.68 13.77 -27.26
CA PHE A 697 5.49 12.91 -27.38
C PHE A 697 4.51 13.21 -26.25
N PHE A 698 3.25 12.83 -26.43
CA PHE A 698 2.34 12.64 -25.29
C PHE A 698 2.79 11.42 -24.49
N SER A 699 2.79 11.54 -23.16
CA SER A 699 3.18 10.47 -22.22
C SER A 699 2.29 9.24 -22.30
N ASN A 700 1.02 9.45 -22.65
CA ASN A 700 0.05 8.40 -22.85
C ASN A 700 -0.79 8.66 -24.10
N THR A 701 -0.96 7.64 -24.94
CA THR A 701 -1.74 7.72 -26.19
C THR A 701 -3.20 8.12 -25.95
N SER A 702 -3.82 7.71 -24.84
CA SER A 702 -5.18 8.11 -24.49
C SER A 702 -5.31 9.61 -24.21
N ILE A 703 -4.25 10.26 -23.70
CA ILE A 703 -4.24 11.73 -23.51
C ILE A 703 -4.22 12.44 -24.86
N LEU A 704 -3.38 11.96 -25.80
CA LEU A 704 -3.37 12.44 -27.19
C LEU A 704 -4.75 12.30 -27.84
N GLU A 705 -5.36 11.12 -27.73
CA GLU A 705 -6.68 10.80 -28.30
C GLU A 705 -7.78 11.68 -27.73
N TYR A 706 -7.77 11.88 -26.41
CA TYR A 706 -8.65 12.80 -25.74
C TYR A 706 -8.46 14.24 -26.22
N CYS A 707 -7.21 14.71 -26.32
CA CYS A 707 -6.91 16.08 -26.78
C CYS A 707 -7.39 16.31 -28.23
N LEU A 708 -7.22 15.31 -29.11
CA LEU A 708 -7.71 15.36 -30.48
C LEU A 708 -9.25 15.40 -30.53
N ALA A 709 -9.91 14.57 -29.72
CA ALA A 709 -11.37 14.55 -29.59
C ALA A 709 -11.92 15.87 -29.04
N PHE A 710 -11.28 16.44 -28.01
CA PHE A 710 -11.60 17.75 -27.48
C PHE A 710 -11.49 18.84 -28.56
N TYR A 711 -10.41 18.82 -29.34
CA TYR A 711 -10.22 19.80 -30.42
C TYR A 711 -11.29 19.70 -31.51
N ALA A 712 -11.79 18.48 -31.78
CA ALA A 712 -12.89 18.26 -32.73
C ALA A 712 -14.22 18.92 -32.29
N THR A 713 -14.44 19.16 -31.00
CA THR A 713 -15.63 19.88 -30.51
C THR A 713 -15.69 21.33 -30.96
N LYS A 714 -14.53 21.91 -31.35
CA LYS A 714 -14.39 23.29 -31.81
C LYS A 714 -14.00 23.40 -33.29
N ASN A 715 -13.57 22.30 -33.90
CA ASN A 715 -13.12 22.24 -35.28
C ASN A 715 -14.04 21.33 -36.12
N LEU A 716 -14.91 21.95 -36.92
CA LEU A 716 -15.90 21.24 -37.74
C LEU A 716 -15.27 20.34 -38.82
N GLU A 717 -14.11 20.71 -39.36
CA GLU A 717 -13.43 19.90 -40.37
C GLU A 717 -12.92 18.60 -39.76
N LEU A 718 -12.28 18.68 -38.59
CA LEU A 718 -11.82 17.50 -37.85
C LEU A 718 -13.00 16.61 -37.44
N TYR A 719 -14.11 17.19 -36.96
CA TYR A 719 -15.32 16.42 -36.64
C TYR A 719 -15.82 15.59 -37.83
N LYS A 720 -15.90 16.20 -39.03
CA LYS A 720 -16.31 15.49 -40.25
C LYS A 720 -15.38 14.33 -40.61
N ILE A 721 -14.08 14.47 -40.34
CA ILE A 721 -13.10 13.40 -40.53
C ILE A 721 -13.39 12.26 -39.56
N LEU A 722 -13.57 12.55 -38.26
CA LEU A 722 -13.82 11.57 -37.21
C LEU A 722 -15.02 10.66 -37.53
N ILE A 723 -16.13 11.23 -38.01
CA ILE A 723 -17.39 10.49 -38.23
C ILE A 723 -17.46 9.77 -39.59
N SER A 724 -16.50 9.98 -40.48
CA SER A 724 -16.50 9.39 -41.82
C SER A 724 -16.32 7.86 -41.76
N LYS A 725 -17.01 7.12 -42.65
CA LYS A 725 -16.95 5.64 -42.69
C LYS A 725 -15.52 5.09 -42.84
N GLU A 726 -14.68 5.81 -43.57
CA GLU A 726 -13.28 5.42 -43.82
C GLU A 726 -12.39 5.55 -42.57
N ASN A 727 -12.70 6.49 -41.67
CA ASN A 727 -11.83 6.84 -40.54
C ASN A 727 -12.40 6.45 -39.16
N ARG A 728 -13.72 6.30 -39.01
CA ARG A 728 -14.36 6.13 -37.69
C ARG A 728 -13.88 4.93 -36.87
N ILE A 729 -13.39 3.86 -37.52
CA ILE A 729 -12.77 2.71 -36.83
C ILE A 729 -11.37 3.05 -36.35
N LEU A 730 -10.57 3.72 -37.20
CA LEU A 730 -9.21 4.15 -36.87
C LEU A 730 -9.22 5.18 -35.74
N LEU A 731 -10.32 5.93 -35.63
CA LEU A 731 -10.56 7.00 -34.67
C LEU A 731 -11.65 6.63 -33.63
N ALA A 732 -11.91 5.34 -33.41
CA ALA A 732 -12.99 4.87 -32.54
C ALA A 732 -12.85 5.38 -31.09
N ARG A 733 -11.61 5.53 -30.61
CA ARG A 733 -11.34 6.04 -29.24
C ARG A 733 -11.56 7.54 -29.15
N GLU A 734 -11.14 8.29 -30.15
CA GLU A 734 -11.43 9.71 -30.25
C GLU A 734 -12.94 9.96 -30.33
N LEU A 735 -13.69 9.12 -31.04
CA LEU A 735 -15.15 9.18 -31.03
C LEU A 735 -15.75 8.87 -29.64
N ALA A 736 -15.19 7.90 -28.92
CA ALA A 736 -15.61 7.62 -27.54
C ALA A 736 -15.38 8.84 -26.63
N PHE A 737 -14.19 9.44 -26.66
CA PHE A 737 -13.90 10.67 -25.93
C PHE A 737 -14.79 11.84 -26.37
N TYR A 738 -14.95 12.03 -27.68
CA TYR A 738 -15.77 13.10 -28.25
C TYR A 738 -17.21 13.01 -27.74
N SER A 739 -17.79 11.82 -27.76
CA SER A 739 -19.15 11.58 -27.26
C SER A 739 -19.28 11.81 -25.76
N GLY A 740 -18.19 11.60 -25.00
CA GLY A 740 -18.14 11.84 -23.56
C GLY A 740 -18.05 13.31 -23.17
N ILE A 741 -17.44 14.15 -24.01
CA ILE A 741 -17.26 15.59 -23.78
C ILE A 741 -18.43 16.40 -24.37
N THR A 742 -18.98 15.96 -25.51
CA THR A 742 -20.00 16.71 -26.25
C THR A 742 -21.38 16.50 -25.66
N ASN A 743 -22.08 17.61 -25.38
CA ASN A 743 -23.42 17.54 -24.79
C ASN A 743 -24.47 16.91 -25.72
N ASP A 744 -24.40 17.10 -27.04
CA ASP A 744 -25.38 16.57 -28.00
C ASP A 744 -24.71 15.71 -29.07
N CYS A 745 -25.01 14.41 -29.08
CA CYS A 745 -24.51 13.42 -30.04
C CYS A 745 -25.58 12.92 -31.01
N THR A 746 -26.72 13.60 -31.13
CA THR A 746 -27.90 13.13 -31.89
C THR A 746 -27.58 12.86 -33.36
N GLU A 747 -26.84 13.77 -34.03
CA GLU A 747 -26.46 13.59 -35.44
C GLU A 747 -25.58 12.35 -35.64
N LEU A 748 -24.57 12.18 -34.79
CA LEU A 748 -23.65 11.04 -34.83
C LEU A 748 -24.37 9.71 -34.57
N LEU A 749 -25.26 9.68 -33.57
CA LEU A 749 -26.07 8.50 -33.25
C LEU A 749 -27.00 8.12 -34.40
N ASN A 750 -27.67 9.09 -35.02
CA ASN A 750 -28.56 8.84 -36.15
C ASN A 750 -27.80 8.32 -37.38
N LEU A 751 -26.62 8.86 -37.65
CA LEU A 751 -25.77 8.41 -38.75
C LEU A 751 -25.39 6.93 -38.59
N ILE A 752 -24.89 6.54 -37.41
CA ILE A 752 -24.51 5.15 -37.13
C ILE A 752 -25.73 4.23 -37.08
N ASN A 753 -26.84 4.70 -36.50
CA ASN A 753 -28.09 3.94 -36.44
C ASN A 753 -28.63 3.60 -37.84
N ASN A 754 -28.54 4.52 -38.80
CA ASN A 754 -28.95 4.28 -40.18
C ASN A 754 -28.13 3.16 -40.82
N ASP A 755 -26.81 3.13 -40.60
CA ASP A 755 -25.94 2.07 -41.09
C ASP A 755 -26.31 0.71 -40.47
N ILE A 756 -26.52 0.66 -39.16
CA ILE A 756 -26.95 -0.55 -38.44
C ILE A 756 -28.32 -1.01 -38.95
N HIS A 757 -29.28 -0.10 -39.08
CA HIS A 757 -30.64 -0.41 -39.50
C HIS A 757 -30.67 -0.99 -40.92
N ASN A 758 -29.87 -0.46 -41.85
CA ASN A 758 -29.74 -1.00 -43.20
C ASN A 758 -29.25 -2.47 -43.20
N ILE A 759 -28.30 -2.81 -42.32
CA ILE A 759 -27.79 -4.19 -42.17
C ILE A 759 -28.87 -5.09 -41.58
N LEU A 760 -29.58 -4.66 -40.53
CA LEU A 760 -30.60 -5.46 -39.85
C LEU A 760 -31.83 -5.72 -40.73
N THR A 761 -32.33 -4.70 -41.44
CA THR A 761 -33.51 -4.82 -42.30
C THR A 761 -33.27 -5.77 -43.47
N SER A 762 -32.03 -5.88 -43.93
CA SER A 762 -31.63 -6.83 -44.96
C SER A 762 -31.55 -8.29 -44.46
N ASN A 763 -31.65 -8.54 -43.15
CA ASN A 763 -31.42 -9.85 -42.52
C ASN A 763 -32.45 -10.22 -41.43
N LEU A 764 -33.72 -9.81 -41.59
CA LEU A 764 -34.77 -10.01 -40.58
C LEU A 764 -35.04 -11.49 -40.21
N GLU A 765 -34.80 -12.43 -41.11
CA GLU A 765 -35.01 -13.87 -40.87
C GLU A 765 -34.11 -14.39 -39.73
N LEU A 766 -32.83 -14.05 -39.76
CA LEU A 766 -31.83 -14.41 -38.74
C LEU A 766 -32.17 -13.88 -37.34
N LEU A 767 -32.80 -12.71 -37.28
CA LEU A 767 -33.30 -12.12 -36.03
C LEU A 767 -34.54 -12.85 -35.49
N ASN A 768 -35.38 -13.42 -36.35
CA ASN A 768 -36.54 -14.19 -35.91
C ASN A 768 -36.16 -15.60 -35.44
N GLU A 769 -35.10 -16.19 -36.02
CA GLU A 769 -34.57 -17.49 -35.62
C GLU A 769 -34.01 -17.49 -34.20
N ILE A 770 -33.30 -16.42 -33.80
CA ILE A 770 -32.66 -16.32 -32.48
C ILE A 770 -33.67 -16.35 -31.32
N GLU A 771 -34.88 -15.83 -31.54
CA GLU A 771 -35.95 -15.83 -30.54
C GLU A 771 -36.48 -17.25 -30.26
N LYS A 772 -36.15 -18.21 -31.13
CA LYS A 772 -36.48 -19.62 -31.02
C LYS A 772 -35.25 -20.49 -30.72
N ILE A 773 -34.22 -19.93 -30.08
CA ILE A 773 -32.96 -20.63 -29.77
C ILE A 773 -33.19 -22.02 -29.16
N ASP A 774 -32.51 -23.01 -29.74
CA ASP A 774 -32.57 -24.39 -29.29
C ASP A 774 -31.25 -24.89 -28.71
N ILE A 775 -31.29 -25.44 -27.50
CA ILE A 775 -30.13 -25.92 -26.73
C ILE A 775 -30.41 -27.39 -26.36
N GLY A 776 -29.79 -28.32 -27.07
CA GLY A 776 -30.04 -29.77 -26.95
C GLY A 776 -29.47 -30.42 -25.69
N ILE A 777 -28.44 -29.86 -25.06
CA ILE A 777 -27.83 -30.39 -23.83
C ILE A 777 -28.87 -30.54 -22.70
N GLU A 778 -29.07 -31.77 -22.19
CA GLU A 778 -29.88 -32.03 -21.00
C GLU A 778 -29.03 -31.87 -19.72
N LEU A 779 -29.50 -31.05 -18.78
CA LEU A 779 -28.91 -30.90 -17.45
C LEU A 779 -29.44 -32.01 -16.53
N LYS A 780 -28.93 -33.24 -16.67
CA LYS A 780 -29.18 -34.32 -15.70
C LYS A 780 -28.08 -34.27 -14.64
N ILE A 781 -28.35 -33.58 -13.54
CA ILE A 781 -27.42 -33.51 -12.40
C ILE A 781 -28.16 -34.15 -11.22
N ASP A 782 -27.57 -35.16 -10.57
CA ASP A 782 -28.09 -35.63 -9.27
C ASP A 782 -27.70 -34.63 -8.16
N LYS A 783 -28.38 -34.69 -7.01
CA LYS A 783 -28.19 -33.70 -5.92
C LYS A 783 -26.73 -33.60 -5.49
N GLU A 784 -26.03 -34.73 -5.37
CA GLU A 784 -24.65 -34.80 -4.88
C GLU A 784 -23.65 -34.22 -5.90
N ASN A 785 -23.79 -34.53 -7.19
CA ASN A 785 -22.93 -33.98 -8.24
C ASN A 785 -23.17 -32.48 -8.46
N PHE A 786 -24.38 -31.99 -8.20
CA PHE A 786 -24.71 -30.56 -8.29
C PHE A 786 -24.02 -29.75 -7.20
N GLU A 787 -24.10 -30.21 -5.95
CA GLU A 787 -23.44 -29.56 -4.82
C GLU A 787 -21.92 -29.54 -5.02
N LYS A 788 -21.34 -30.69 -5.38
CA LYS A 788 -19.91 -30.86 -5.64
C LYS A 788 -19.40 -29.92 -6.74
N ALA A 789 -20.11 -29.83 -7.88
CA ALA A 789 -19.69 -29.01 -9.01
C ALA A 789 -19.69 -27.50 -8.73
N ILE A 790 -20.57 -27.00 -7.85
CA ILE A 790 -20.65 -25.57 -7.48
C ILE A 790 -19.56 -25.20 -6.46
N ILE A 791 -19.24 -26.10 -5.53
CA ILE A 791 -18.28 -25.85 -4.44
C ILE A 791 -16.82 -25.97 -4.92
N GLU A 792 -16.45 -27.07 -5.59
CA GLU A 792 -15.05 -27.37 -5.93
C GLU A 792 -14.41 -26.42 -6.95
N ASN A 793 -15.23 -25.61 -7.63
CA ASN A 793 -14.80 -24.74 -8.73
C ASN A 793 -14.89 -23.24 -8.42
N ARG A 794 -15.23 -22.85 -7.17
CA ARG A 794 -15.35 -21.43 -6.81
C ARG A 794 -14.00 -20.86 -6.39
N LYS A 795 -13.42 -20.03 -7.26
CA LYS A 795 -12.15 -19.35 -7.01
C LYS A 795 -12.31 -18.20 -6.01
N SER A 796 -11.23 -17.91 -5.29
CA SER A 796 -11.11 -16.70 -4.48
C SER A 796 -11.12 -15.45 -5.35
N MET A 797 -11.39 -14.28 -4.76
CA MET A 797 -11.38 -13.02 -5.51
C MET A 797 -10.02 -12.74 -6.15
N LYS A 798 -8.94 -13.06 -5.42
CA LYS A 798 -7.57 -12.93 -5.89
C LYS A 798 -7.30 -13.81 -7.12
N GLU A 799 -7.66 -15.10 -7.05
CA GLU A 799 -7.50 -16.02 -8.19
C GLU A 799 -8.32 -15.60 -9.42
N ILE A 800 -9.48 -14.95 -9.23
CA ILE A 800 -10.29 -14.43 -10.33
C ILE A 800 -9.61 -13.22 -10.97
N ASP A 801 -9.16 -12.26 -10.15
CA ASP A 801 -8.45 -11.08 -10.63
C ASP A 801 -7.16 -11.49 -11.37
N ASP A 802 -6.46 -12.53 -10.89
CA ASP A 802 -5.26 -13.10 -11.54
C ASP A 802 -5.57 -13.72 -12.92
N LEU A 803 -6.72 -14.39 -13.08
CA LEU A 803 -7.15 -14.98 -14.35
C LEU A 803 -7.52 -13.93 -15.40
N GLU A 804 -8.13 -12.82 -14.99
CA GLU A 804 -8.48 -11.73 -15.90
C GLU A 804 -7.23 -11.05 -16.46
N ASN A 805 -6.15 -10.96 -15.69
CA ASN A 805 -4.88 -10.37 -16.15
C ASN A 805 -4.25 -11.15 -17.33
N LEU A 806 -4.51 -12.46 -17.45
CA LEU A 806 -4.00 -13.27 -18.57
C LEU A 806 -4.69 -12.95 -19.91
N SER A 807 -5.87 -12.34 -19.88
CA SER A 807 -6.73 -12.14 -21.05
C SER A 807 -6.55 -10.80 -21.76
N VAL A 808 -6.00 -9.79 -21.06
CA VAL A 808 -5.84 -8.43 -21.59
C VAL A 808 -4.37 -8.21 -21.96
N LYS A 809 -4.00 -8.60 -23.18
CA LYS A 809 -2.72 -8.22 -23.79
C LYS A 809 -2.96 -7.43 -25.06
N SER A 810 -3.22 -6.14 -24.92
CA SER A 810 -3.06 -5.24 -26.05
C SER A 810 -1.59 -4.88 -26.18
N GLU A 811 -1.00 -5.14 -27.35
CA GLU A 811 0.32 -4.60 -27.68
C GLU A 811 0.26 -3.07 -27.61
N GLU A 812 0.98 -2.48 -26.65
CA GLU A 812 1.20 -1.03 -26.63
C GLU A 812 2.01 -0.66 -27.87
N LYS A 813 1.38 0.10 -28.77
CA LYS A 813 2.08 0.66 -29.92
C LYS A 813 2.90 1.85 -29.48
N THR A 814 4.16 1.88 -29.89
CA THR A 814 4.98 3.08 -29.68
C THR A 814 4.39 4.25 -30.47
N PRO A 815 4.52 5.51 -30.02
CA PRO A 815 4.05 6.67 -30.78
C PRO A 815 4.56 6.73 -32.24
N MET A 816 5.74 6.16 -32.52
CA MET A 816 6.29 6.06 -33.88
C MET A 816 5.61 5.00 -34.76
N GLU A 817 4.92 4.02 -34.16
CA GLU A 817 4.16 2.97 -34.86
C GLU A 817 2.68 3.34 -35.02
N ILE A 818 2.23 4.45 -34.40
CA ILE A 818 0.86 4.93 -34.55
C ILE A 818 0.68 5.44 -35.99
N ASN A 819 -0.28 4.86 -36.68
CA ASN A 819 -0.74 5.31 -37.98
C ASN A 819 -2.26 5.36 -37.97
N LYS A 820 -2.82 6.56 -38.18
CA LYS A 820 -4.27 6.81 -38.17
C LYS A 820 -4.81 7.30 -39.52
N ILE A 821 -4.00 7.23 -40.59
CA ILE A 821 -4.41 7.60 -41.94
C ILE A 821 -4.40 6.37 -42.87
N ASN A 822 -5.59 6.05 -43.38
CA ASN A 822 -5.87 5.22 -44.56
C ASN A 822 -5.01 3.94 -44.74
N ILE A 823 -5.24 2.95 -43.88
CA ILE A 823 -4.76 1.57 -44.09
C ILE A 823 -5.73 0.88 -45.06
N LYS A 824 -5.34 0.72 -46.34
CA LYS A 824 -6.18 0.24 -47.45
C LYS A 824 -6.88 -1.13 -47.26
N ASP A 825 -6.58 -1.88 -46.19
CA ASP A 825 -7.05 -3.25 -45.97
C ASP A 825 -7.97 -3.46 -44.74
N LYS A 826 -8.36 -2.41 -44.00
CA LYS A 826 -9.27 -2.58 -42.85
C LYS A 826 -10.72 -2.28 -43.21
N SER A 827 -11.52 -3.32 -43.47
CA SER A 827 -12.98 -3.22 -43.57
C SER A 827 -13.62 -3.09 -42.19
N GLU A 828 -14.63 -2.23 -42.05
CA GLU A 828 -15.48 -2.16 -40.85
C GLU A 828 -16.18 -3.47 -40.56
N SER A 829 -15.88 -4.11 -39.44
CA SER A 829 -16.71 -5.22 -38.97
C SER A 829 -17.98 -4.67 -38.31
N PHE A 830 -19.07 -5.44 -38.37
CA PHE A 830 -20.32 -5.05 -37.73
C PHE A 830 -20.18 -4.93 -36.20
N LEU A 831 -19.31 -5.73 -35.59
CA LEU A 831 -19.02 -5.64 -34.15
C LEU A 831 -18.27 -4.34 -33.80
N ASP A 832 -17.36 -3.86 -34.66
CA ASP A 832 -16.67 -2.57 -34.45
C ASP A 832 -17.69 -1.42 -34.49
N LEU A 833 -18.60 -1.44 -35.47
CA LEU A 833 -19.66 -0.45 -35.60
C LEU A 833 -20.58 -0.43 -34.36
N LEU A 834 -20.99 -1.61 -33.86
CA LEU A 834 -21.76 -1.72 -32.62
C LEU A 834 -20.95 -1.22 -31.42
N SER A 835 -19.65 -1.48 -31.38
CA SER A 835 -18.78 -1.06 -30.28
C SER A 835 -18.65 0.46 -30.21
N ILE A 836 -18.51 1.13 -31.35
CA ILE A 836 -18.54 2.60 -31.44
C ILE A 836 -19.92 3.11 -31.02
N TYR A 837 -20.99 2.53 -31.56
CA TYR A 837 -22.37 2.96 -31.28
C TYR A 837 -22.73 2.88 -29.81
N GLY A 838 -22.35 1.78 -29.15
CA GLY A 838 -22.61 1.56 -27.73
C GLY A 838 -21.94 2.60 -26.84
N ASN A 839 -20.66 2.92 -27.10
CA ASN A 839 -19.94 3.95 -26.35
C ASN A 839 -20.60 5.33 -26.49
N ILE A 840 -21.11 5.66 -27.68
CA ILE A 840 -21.81 6.93 -27.89
C ILE A 840 -23.14 6.93 -27.13
N ILE A 841 -23.92 5.84 -27.16
CA ILE A 841 -25.18 5.71 -26.40
C ILE A 841 -24.92 5.88 -24.90
N LYS A 842 -23.86 5.27 -24.37
CA LYS A 842 -23.45 5.36 -22.96
C LYS A 842 -23.27 6.80 -22.49
N ASN A 843 -22.71 7.64 -23.36
CA ASN A 843 -22.38 9.04 -23.09
C ASN A 843 -23.50 10.02 -23.48
N ALA A 844 -24.58 9.55 -24.10
CA ALA A 844 -25.65 10.38 -24.67
C ALA A 844 -26.65 10.89 -23.61
N GLU A 845 -26.16 11.66 -22.63
CA GLU A 845 -26.93 12.00 -21.42
C GLU A 845 -28.11 12.94 -21.68
N THR A 846 -27.97 13.87 -22.62
CA THR A 846 -28.97 14.90 -22.93
C THR A 846 -30.09 14.44 -23.85
N LEU A 847 -29.96 13.25 -24.48
CA LEU A 847 -31.00 12.72 -25.35
C LEU A 847 -32.30 12.44 -24.59
N SER A 848 -33.41 12.60 -25.30
CA SER A 848 -34.74 12.27 -24.78
C SER A 848 -34.82 10.77 -24.43
N LYS A 849 -35.73 10.42 -23.52
CA LYS A 849 -35.99 9.03 -23.15
C LYS A 849 -36.39 8.18 -24.35
N GLU A 850 -37.19 8.73 -25.27
CA GLU A 850 -37.67 8.04 -26.45
C GLU A 850 -36.54 7.77 -27.45
N ASP A 851 -35.65 8.75 -27.66
CA ASP A 851 -34.48 8.56 -28.54
C ASP A 851 -33.52 7.52 -27.95
N LYS A 852 -33.22 7.59 -26.65
CA LYS A 852 -32.42 6.58 -25.94
C LYS A 852 -33.02 5.19 -26.11
N LYS A 853 -34.34 5.06 -26.00
CA LYS A 853 -35.07 3.80 -26.19
C LYS A 853 -34.89 3.26 -27.61
N ASN A 854 -35.03 4.10 -28.62
CA ASN A 854 -34.88 3.71 -30.02
C ASN A 854 -33.44 3.28 -30.36
N HIS A 855 -32.45 4.03 -29.89
CA HIS A 855 -31.05 3.71 -30.11
C HIS A 855 -30.64 2.42 -29.38
N LEU A 856 -31.02 2.30 -28.09
CA LEU A 856 -30.71 1.10 -27.30
C LEU A 856 -31.38 -0.15 -27.86
N LYS A 857 -32.64 -0.05 -28.31
CA LYS A 857 -33.34 -1.15 -29.00
C LYS A 857 -32.57 -1.60 -30.24
N SER A 858 -32.13 -0.65 -31.06
CA SER A 858 -31.37 -0.95 -32.29
C SER A 858 -30.02 -1.59 -31.98
N TYR A 859 -29.33 -1.12 -30.95
CA TYR A 859 -28.08 -1.70 -30.47
C TYR A 859 -28.27 -3.15 -29.98
N ILE A 860 -29.28 -3.42 -29.14
CA ILE A 860 -29.54 -4.78 -28.62
C ILE A 860 -29.93 -5.74 -29.74
N LEU A 861 -30.76 -5.29 -30.70
CA LEU A 861 -31.06 -6.09 -31.89
C LEU A 861 -29.80 -6.34 -32.74
N GLY A 862 -28.92 -5.34 -32.85
CA GLY A 862 -27.60 -5.47 -33.47
C GLY A 862 -26.75 -6.56 -32.81
N MET A 863 -26.64 -6.53 -31.47
CA MET A 863 -25.88 -7.54 -30.73
C MET A 863 -26.49 -8.93 -30.86
N ASN A 864 -27.83 -9.05 -30.83
CA ASN A 864 -28.49 -10.33 -31.08
C ASN A 864 -28.22 -10.83 -32.50
N PHE A 865 -28.28 -9.95 -33.51
CA PHE A 865 -27.93 -10.31 -34.88
C PHE A 865 -26.46 -10.77 -35.00
N GLN A 866 -25.54 -10.09 -34.32
CA GLN A 866 -24.12 -10.50 -34.29
C GLN A 866 -23.96 -11.89 -33.66
N PHE A 867 -24.70 -12.20 -32.59
CA PHE A 867 -24.72 -13.56 -32.03
C PHE A 867 -25.22 -14.59 -33.05
N SER A 868 -26.33 -14.30 -33.76
CA SER A 868 -26.84 -15.17 -34.83
C SER A 868 -25.82 -15.40 -35.94
N LEU A 869 -25.10 -14.36 -36.36
CA LEU A 869 -24.05 -14.46 -37.37
C LEU A 869 -22.94 -15.40 -36.92
N ILE A 870 -22.42 -15.23 -35.70
CA ILE A 870 -21.37 -16.09 -35.16
C ILE A 870 -21.85 -17.55 -35.11
N ILE A 871 -23.06 -17.81 -34.60
CA ILE A 871 -23.60 -19.18 -34.55
C ILE A 871 -23.77 -19.78 -35.95
N LYS A 872 -24.25 -18.99 -36.93
CA LYS A 872 -24.40 -19.44 -38.32
C LYS A 872 -23.06 -19.75 -38.97
N GLU A 873 -22.06 -18.89 -38.79
CA GLU A 873 -20.70 -19.10 -39.31
C GLU A 873 -20.04 -20.32 -38.68
N PHE A 874 -20.05 -20.45 -37.34
CA PHE A 874 -19.50 -21.64 -36.66
C PHE A 874 -20.23 -22.93 -37.07
N SER A 875 -21.55 -22.87 -37.25
CA SER A 875 -22.32 -24.01 -37.78
C SER A 875 -21.91 -24.36 -39.21
N GLY A 876 -21.52 -23.37 -40.03
CA GLY A 876 -20.96 -23.54 -41.37
C GLY A 876 -19.54 -24.12 -41.38
N TYR A 877 -18.66 -23.70 -40.45
CA TYR A 877 -17.32 -24.28 -40.28
C TYR A 877 -17.37 -25.75 -39.82
N LEU A 878 -18.43 -26.14 -39.12
CA LEU A 878 -18.70 -27.52 -38.73
C LEU A 878 -19.47 -28.31 -39.80
N SER A 879 -19.47 -27.87 -41.08
CA SER A 879 -20.23 -28.50 -42.17
C SER A 879 -19.83 -29.94 -42.51
N ALA A 880 -18.71 -30.44 -41.98
CA ALA A 880 -18.29 -31.82 -42.12
C ALA A 880 -19.40 -32.79 -41.64
N LYS A 881 -19.84 -33.67 -42.53
CA LYS A 881 -20.92 -34.65 -42.27
C LYS A 881 -20.39 -35.95 -41.67
N ASN A 882 -19.10 -36.23 -41.87
CA ASN A 882 -18.42 -37.44 -41.44
C ASN A 882 -16.95 -37.14 -41.06
N LYS A 883 -16.31 -38.08 -40.38
CA LYS A 883 -14.92 -37.95 -39.92
C LYS A 883 -13.92 -37.69 -41.06
N GLU A 884 -14.20 -38.18 -42.26
CA GLU A 884 -13.29 -38.09 -43.42
C GLU A 884 -13.10 -36.65 -43.95
N GLU A 885 -14.05 -35.76 -43.65
CA GLU A 885 -14.03 -34.35 -44.04
C GLU A 885 -13.23 -33.46 -43.05
N LEU A 886 -12.70 -34.02 -41.95
CA LEU A 886 -11.89 -33.28 -40.96
C LEU A 886 -10.43 -33.08 -41.42
N PRO A 887 -9.71 -32.04 -40.92
CA PRO A 887 -8.26 -31.92 -41.12
C PRO A 887 -7.50 -33.18 -40.68
N SER A 888 -6.44 -33.56 -41.39
CA SER A 888 -5.63 -34.78 -41.13
C SER A 888 -5.11 -34.84 -39.68
N GLU A 889 -4.72 -33.69 -39.13
CA GLU A 889 -4.22 -33.53 -37.76
C GLU A 889 -5.22 -34.01 -36.69
N ILE A 890 -6.52 -33.79 -36.90
CA ILE A 890 -7.58 -34.21 -35.97
C ILE A 890 -7.90 -35.71 -36.18
N ARG A 891 -7.87 -36.17 -37.43
CA ARG A 891 -8.10 -37.59 -37.78
C ARG A 891 -7.03 -38.51 -37.19
N GLU A 892 -5.77 -38.08 -37.22
CA GLU A 892 -4.63 -38.82 -36.66
C GLU A 892 -4.63 -38.82 -35.13
N LYS A 893 -5.07 -37.73 -34.49
CA LYS A 893 -5.12 -37.61 -33.03
C LYS A 893 -6.24 -38.45 -32.38
N TYR A 894 -7.31 -38.73 -33.12
CA TYR A 894 -8.45 -39.54 -32.66
C TYR A 894 -8.82 -40.65 -33.66
N PRO A 895 -7.95 -41.65 -33.85
CA PRO A 895 -8.11 -42.68 -34.88
C PRO A 895 -9.36 -43.55 -34.67
N ASN A 896 -9.84 -43.68 -33.43
CA ASN A 896 -11.00 -44.50 -33.06
C ASN A 896 -12.33 -43.72 -32.97
N LEU A 897 -12.35 -42.40 -33.17
CA LEU A 897 -13.59 -41.60 -33.11
C LEU A 897 -14.58 -42.09 -34.18
N THR A 898 -15.80 -42.45 -33.78
CA THR A 898 -16.87 -42.83 -34.72
C THR A 898 -17.62 -41.61 -35.24
N ASP A 899 -18.28 -41.72 -36.41
CA ASP A 899 -19.12 -40.62 -36.94
C ASP A 899 -20.24 -40.23 -35.97
N LYS A 900 -20.80 -41.19 -35.22
CA LYS A 900 -21.80 -40.93 -34.18
C LYS A 900 -21.25 -40.10 -33.03
N GLU A 901 -20.03 -40.42 -32.56
CA GLU A 901 -19.37 -39.65 -31.50
C GLU A 901 -18.95 -38.27 -31.98
N TYR A 902 -18.48 -38.15 -33.22
CA TYR A 902 -18.17 -36.86 -33.84
C TYR A 902 -19.40 -35.95 -33.91
N ILE A 903 -20.53 -36.46 -34.43
CA ILE A 903 -21.79 -35.69 -34.49
C ILE A 903 -22.25 -35.27 -33.08
N LYS A 904 -22.08 -36.15 -32.08
CA LYS A 904 -22.40 -35.84 -30.68
C LYS A 904 -21.51 -34.73 -30.12
N ILE A 905 -20.19 -34.80 -30.31
CA ILE A 905 -19.23 -33.77 -29.87
C ILE A 905 -19.54 -32.44 -30.57
N LYS A 906 -19.78 -32.46 -31.89
CA LYS A 906 -20.17 -31.28 -32.68
C LYS A 906 -21.41 -30.61 -32.11
N ASN A 907 -22.49 -31.36 -31.88
CA ASN A 907 -23.72 -30.82 -31.32
C ASN A 907 -23.50 -30.25 -29.91
N ASN A 908 -22.71 -30.94 -29.08
CA ASN A 908 -22.36 -30.45 -27.75
C ASN A 908 -21.57 -29.13 -27.81
N VAL A 909 -20.59 -29.00 -28.70
CA VAL A 909 -19.81 -27.76 -28.86
C VAL A 909 -20.71 -26.59 -29.29
N ILE A 910 -21.60 -26.80 -30.25
CA ILE A 910 -22.57 -25.79 -30.69
C ILE A 910 -23.48 -25.37 -29.54
N ASP A 911 -23.99 -26.32 -28.76
CA ASP A 911 -24.83 -26.03 -27.61
C ASP A 911 -24.08 -25.30 -26.49
N LEU A 912 -22.80 -25.63 -26.26
CA LEU A 912 -21.94 -24.88 -25.33
C LEU A 912 -21.69 -23.44 -25.81
N LEU A 913 -21.47 -23.23 -27.10
CA LEU A 913 -21.36 -21.88 -27.68
C LEU A 913 -22.66 -21.09 -27.48
N LYS A 914 -23.82 -21.71 -27.72
CA LYS A 914 -25.13 -21.09 -27.48
C LYS A 914 -25.37 -20.73 -26.02
N ILE A 915 -24.66 -21.34 -25.08
CA ILE A 915 -24.74 -21.04 -23.64
C ILE A 915 -23.74 -19.96 -23.25
N PHE A 916 -22.46 -20.13 -23.57
CA PHE A 916 -21.39 -19.28 -23.07
C PHE A 916 -21.22 -17.98 -23.87
N LEU A 917 -21.46 -17.99 -25.18
CA LEU A 917 -21.27 -16.81 -26.01
C LEU A 917 -22.26 -15.68 -25.67
N PRO A 918 -23.57 -15.93 -25.41
CA PRO A 918 -24.46 -14.88 -24.92
C PRO A 918 -24.01 -14.27 -23.59
N ILE A 919 -23.44 -15.08 -22.68
CA ILE A 919 -22.91 -14.59 -21.40
C ILE A 919 -21.69 -13.68 -21.65
N ALA A 920 -20.76 -14.09 -22.51
CA ALA A 920 -19.61 -13.28 -22.89
C ALA A 920 -20.04 -11.96 -23.59
N MET A 921 -21.02 -12.04 -24.49
CA MET A 921 -21.58 -10.86 -25.15
C MET A 921 -22.28 -9.93 -24.17
N GLN A 922 -22.98 -10.44 -23.15
CA GLN A 922 -23.54 -9.61 -22.08
C GLN A 922 -22.46 -8.86 -21.31
N CYS A 923 -21.32 -9.51 -21.00
CA CYS A 923 -20.19 -8.82 -20.39
C CYS A 923 -19.66 -7.68 -21.28
N HIS A 924 -19.50 -7.93 -22.59
CA HIS A 924 -19.12 -6.89 -23.56
C HIS A 924 -20.15 -5.75 -23.64
N ILE A 925 -21.44 -6.08 -23.69
CA ILE A 925 -22.54 -5.10 -23.68
C ILE A 925 -22.46 -4.24 -22.42
N ALA A 926 -22.34 -4.86 -21.25
CA ALA A 926 -22.24 -4.16 -19.98
C ALA A 926 -21.02 -3.24 -19.91
N GLN A 927 -19.88 -3.62 -20.48
CA GLN A 927 -18.70 -2.76 -20.56
C GLN A 927 -18.86 -1.61 -21.57
N ASN A 928 -19.56 -1.85 -22.68
CA ASN A 928 -19.69 -0.91 -23.78
C ASN A 928 -20.79 0.16 -23.57
N ILE A 929 -21.98 -0.24 -23.15
CA ILE A 929 -23.13 0.67 -22.93
C ILE A 929 -23.39 0.95 -21.45
N GLY A 930 -22.57 0.42 -20.55
CA GLY A 930 -22.94 0.32 -19.14
C GLY A 930 -22.99 1.66 -18.42
N THR A 931 -24.19 2.12 -18.08
CA THR A 931 -24.40 3.32 -17.26
C THR A 931 -25.72 3.21 -16.49
N PRO A 932 -25.78 3.61 -15.20
CA PRO A 932 -27.04 3.68 -14.44
C PRO A 932 -28.10 4.58 -15.09
N LYS A 933 -27.68 5.51 -15.96
CA LYS A 933 -28.57 6.46 -16.65
C LYS A 933 -29.49 5.79 -17.69
N LEU A 934 -29.29 4.51 -18.00
CA LEU A 934 -30.12 3.73 -18.92
C LEU A 934 -31.13 2.81 -18.23
N ASP A 935 -31.15 2.72 -16.89
CA ASP A 935 -31.95 1.74 -16.14
C ASP A 935 -33.44 1.77 -16.51
N LEU A 936 -34.07 2.96 -16.49
CA LEU A 936 -35.49 3.13 -16.85
C LEU A 936 -35.79 2.74 -18.29
N VAL A 937 -34.86 2.98 -19.21
CA VAL A 937 -35.02 2.66 -20.63
C VAL A 937 -34.92 1.14 -20.83
N ILE A 938 -33.97 0.50 -20.15
CA ILE A 938 -33.81 -0.96 -20.17
C ILE A 938 -35.06 -1.64 -19.62
N GLU A 939 -35.62 -1.15 -18.51
CA GLU A 939 -36.87 -1.67 -17.93
C GLU A 939 -38.05 -1.61 -18.90
N GLU A 940 -38.22 -0.52 -19.63
CA GLU A 940 -39.27 -0.42 -20.65
C GLU A 940 -39.04 -1.38 -21.81
N LEU A 941 -37.79 -1.51 -22.28
CA LEU A 941 -37.45 -2.46 -23.34
C LEU A 941 -37.67 -3.92 -22.91
N ILE A 942 -37.47 -4.24 -21.64
CA ILE A 942 -37.80 -5.55 -21.06
C ILE A 942 -39.30 -5.83 -21.17
N CYS A 943 -40.15 -4.83 -20.88
CA CYS A 943 -41.60 -4.93 -21.01
C CYS A 943 -42.03 -5.08 -22.48
N ASP A 944 -41.47 -4.28 -23.38
CA ASP A 944 -41.74 -4.33 -24.83
C ASP A 944 -41.31 -5.67 -25.47
N SER A 945 -40.39 -6.39 -24.82
CA SER A 945 -39.83 -7.66 -25.30
C SER A 945 -40.52 -8.89 -24.72
N GLU A 946 -41.75 -8.78 -24.18
CA GLU A 946 -42.43 -9.92 -23.53
C GLU A 946 -42.58 -11.16 -24.43
N ASN A 947 -42.79 -10.94 -25.74
CA ASN A 947 -42.89 -12.00 -26.75
C ASN A 947 -41.54 -12.39 -27.41
N LYS A 948 -40.46 -11.68 -27.09
CA LYS A 948 -39.09 -11.90 -27.62
C LYS A 948 -38.20 -12.45 -26.51
N LYS A 949 -38.26 -13.76 -26.32
CA LYS A 949 -37.68 -14.42 -25.12
C LYS A 949 -36.17 -14.28 -25.02
N PHE A 950 -35.44 -14.36 -26.13
CA PHE A 950 -33.98 -14.22 -26.11
C PHE A 950 -33.58 -12.76 -25.88
N THR A 951 -34.22 -11.83 -26.58
CA THR A 951 -34.02 -10.38 -26.35
C THR A 951 -34.33 -10.00 -24.90
N LYS A 952 -35.42 -10.52 -24.33
CA LYS A 952 -35.78 -10.31 -22.93
C LYS A 952 -34.69 -10.83 -21.99
N PHE A 953 -34.16 -12.03 -22.22
CA PHE A 953 -33.03 -12.56 -21.45
C PHE A 953 -31.81 -11.62 -21.50
N MET A 954 -31.43 -11.13 -22.68
CA MET A 954 -30.31 -10.21 -22.85
C MET A 954 -30.49 -8.90 -22.08
N LEU A 955 -31.68 -8.29 -22.16
CA LEU A 955 -32.00 -7.05 -21.45
C LEU A 955 -32.11 -7.25 -19.93
N SER A 956 -32.75 -8.32 -19.46
CA SER A 956 -32.92 -8.61 -18.04
C SER A 956 -31.58 -8.77 -17.32
N PHE A 957 -30.62 -9.44 -17.96
CA PHE A 957 -29.30 -9.67 -17.36
C PHE A 957 -28.33 -8.50 -17.58
N LEU A 958 -28.47 -7.73 -18.65
CA LEU A 958 -27.82 -6.42 -18.75
C LEU A 958 -28.22 -5.51 -17.58
N TYR A 959 -29.52 -5.44 -17.27
CA TYR A 959 -30.01 -4.66 -16.13
C TYR A 959 -29.37 -5.13 -14.80
N CYS A 960 -29.16 -6.43 -14.62
CA CYS A 960 -28.44 -6.97 -13.47
C CYS A 960 -26.94 -6.67 -13.49
N ASP A 961 -26.29 -6.77 -14.65
CA ASP A 961 -24.86 -6.48 -14.84
C ASP A 961 -24.51 -5.03 -14.47
N LEU A 962 -25.48 -4.11 -14.57
CA LEU A 962 -25.39 -2.70 -14.18
C LEU A 962 -25.47 -2.44 -12.66
N GLY A 963 -25.51 -3.49 -11.83
CA GLY A 963 -25.49 -3.39 -10.36
C GLY A 963 -26.86 -3.50 -9.69
N ASN A 964 -27.94 -3.69 -10.46
CA ASN A 964 -29.31 -3.70 -9.91
C ASN A 964 -29.76 -5.05 -9.34
N ILE A 965 -28.88 -6.07 -9.23
CA ILE A 965 -29.30 -7.41 -8.78
C ILE A 965 -29.92 -7.43 -7.37
N LYS A 966 -29.45 -6.56 -6.46
CA LYS A 966 -30.03 -6.38 -5.10
C LYS A 966 -31.51 -5.98 -5.17
N ASN A 967 -31.82 -5.01 -6.01
CA ASN A 967 -33.16 -4.45 -6.17
C ASN A 967 -34.04 -5.33 -7.09
N ASN A 968 -33.44 -6.23 -7.86
CA ASN A 968 -34.11 -6.98 -8.91
C ASN A 968 -34.45 -8.44 -8.55
N LYS A 969 -34.20 -8.88 -7.30
CA LYS A 969 -34.48 -10.27 -6.85
C LYS A 969 -35.91 -10.71 -7.17
N GLU A 970 -36.89 -9.88 -6.83
CA GLU A 970 -38.30 -10.22 -6.99
C GLU A 970 -38.72 -10.33 -8.45
N TYR A 971 -38.20 -9.44 -9.30
CA TYR A 971 -38.41 -9.49 -10.74
C TYR A 971 -37.81 -10.75 -11.33
N LEU A 972 -36.54 -11.06 -11.05
CA LEU A 972 -35.88 -12.27 -11.57
C LEU A 972 -36.62 -13.52 -11.12
N ASN A 973 -37.04 -13.59 -9.86
CA ASN A 973 -37.85 -14.70 -9.35
C ASN A 973 -39.19 -14.83 -10.10
N ARG A 974 -39.89 -13.71 -10.35
CA ARG A 974 -41.12 -13.69 -11.17
C ARG A 974 -40.85 -14.10 -12.61
N TYR A 975 -39.75 -13.65 -13.20
CA TYR A 975 -39.34 -14.01 -14.56
C TYR A 975 -39.09 -15.51 -14.67
N ILE A 976 -38.29 -16.07 -13.77
CA ILE A 976 -38.01 -17.51 -13.67
C ILE A 976 -39.31 -18.29 -13.52
N LYS A 977 -40.22 -17.90 -12.62
CA LYS A 977 -41.51 -18.57 -12.40
C LYS A 977 -42.46 -18.53 -13.60
N LYS A 978 -42.46 -17.45 -14.39
CA LYS A 978 -43.31 -17.31 -15.57
C LYS A 978 -42.74 -17.95 -16.85
N GLU A 979 -41.41 -18.03 -16.98
CA GLU A 979 -40.77 -18.53 -18.20
C GLU A 979 -41.07 -20.01 -18.45
N LYS A 980 -41.48 -20.37 -19.67
CA LYS A 980 -41.84 -21.75 -20.06
C LYS A 980 -40.79 -22.39 -20.97
N SER A 981 -39.92 -21.60 -21.58
CA SER A 981 -38.83 -22.09 -22.43
C SER A 981 -37.73 -22.71 -21.57
N LYS A 982 -37.53 -24.02 -21.71
CA LYS A 982 -36.39 -24.72 -21.07
C LYS A 982 -35.05 -24.14 -21.52
N ASN A 983 -34.93 -23.70 -22.78
CA ASN A 983 -33.67 -23.15 -23.31
C ASN A 983 -33.31 -21.81 -22.66
N ILE A 984 -34.30 -20.93 -22.45
CA ILE A 984 -34.07 -19.68 -21.72
C ILE A 984 -33.74 -19.95 -20.26
N LEU A 985 -34.45 -20.87 -19.60
CA LEU A 985 -34.13 -21.27 -18.22
C LEU A 985 -32.69 -21.82 -18.09
N LYS A 986 -32.18 -22.54 -19.10
CA LYS A 986 -30.76 -22.96 -19.14
C LYS A 986 -29.82 -21.75 -19.18
N LEU A 987 -30.07 -20.77 -20.05
CA LEU A 987 -29.25 -19.55 -20.12
C LEU A 987 -29.24 -18.78 -18.79
N ILE A 988 -30.41 -18.61 -18.18
CA ILE A 988 -30.56 -18.00 -16.85
C ILE A 988 -29.73 -18.77 -15.81
N PHE A 989 -29.83 -20.10 -15.80
CA PHE A 989 -29.09 -20.96 -14.89
C PHE A 989 -27.57 -20.75 -15.01
N PHE A 990 -27.03 -20.76 -16.23
CA PHE A 990 -25.60 -20.59 -16.47
C PHE A 990 -25.11 -19.17 -16.15
N LYS A 991 -25.87 -18.12 -16.45
CA LYS A 991 -25.50 -16.74 -16.11
C LYS A 991 -25.49 -16.49 -14.60
N LEU A 992 -26.46 -17.04 -13.86
CA LEU A 992 -26.45 -16.97 -12.39
C LEU A 992 -25.28 -17.75 -11.78
N ASN A 993 -24.96 -18.92 -12.33
CA ASN A 993 -23.76 -19.67 -11.93
C ASN A 993 -22.49 -18.88 -12.21
N PHE A 994 -22.40 -18.20 -13.36
CA PHE A 994 -21.29 -17.31 -13.68
C PHE A 994 -21.14 -16.21 -12.63
N TYR A 995 -22.22 -15.51 -12.25
CA TYR A 995 -22.16 -14.49 -11.19
C TYR A 995 -21.62 -15.04 -9.87
N TYR A 996 -22.13 -16.19 -9.45
CA TYR A 996 -21.74 -16.80 -8.18
C TYR A 996 -20.27 -17.25 -8.16
N ARG A 997 -19.87 -17.97 -9.22
CA ARG A 997 -18.53 -18.57 -9.33
C ARG A 997 -17.44 -17.53 -9.56
N MET A 998 -17.73 -16.52 -10.37
CA MET A 998 -16.80 -15.45 -10.72
C MET A 998 -16.86 -14.28 -9.75
N ARG A 999 -17.62 -14.38 -8.65
CA ARG A 999 -17.79 -13.30 -7.66
C ARG A 999 -18.05 -11.96 -8.34
N TYR A 1000 -18.94 -11.96 -9.33
CA TYR A 1000 -19.12 -10.82 -10.23
C TYR A 1000 -19.47 -9.54 -9.47
N PHE A 1001 -20.24 -9.66 -8.38
CA PHE A 1001 -20.60 -8.56 -7.48
C PHE A 1001 -19.74 -8.50 -6.20
N GLY A 1002 -18.55 -9.09 -6.21
CA GLY A 1002 -17.60 -9.06 -5.10
C GLY A 1002 -17.86 -10.13 -4.04
N THR A 1003 -17.56 -9.81 -2.78
CA THR A 1003 -17.64 -10.71 -1.62
C THR A 1003 -18.85 -10.45 -0.72
N ASP A 1004 -19.85 -9.72 -1.21
CA ASP A 1004 -21.09 -9.42 -0.46
C ASP A 1004 -21.93 -10.70 -0.30
N THR A 1005 -21.94 -11.23 0.93
CA THR A 1005 -22.64 -12.46 1.29
C THR A 1005 -24.16 -12.36 1.10
N LYS A 1006 -24.74 -11.16 1.18
CA LYS A 1006 -26.18 -10.95 0.91
C LYS A 1006 -26.49 -11.10 -0.57
N ILE A 1007 -25.63 -10.61 -1.45
CA ILE A 1007 -25.80 -10.79 -2.90
C ILE A 1007 -25.62 -12.26 -3.27
N ASP A 1008 -24.60 -12.92 -2.71
CA ASP A 1008 -24.38 -14.36 -2.90
C ASP A 1008 -25.63 -15.17 -2.52
N ASP A 1009 -26.25 -14.88 -1.36
CA ASP A 1009 -27.48 -15.53 -0.93
C ASP A 1009 -28.66 -15.30 -1.90
N ILE A 1010 -28.76 -14.10 -2.48
CA ILE A 1010 -29.77 -13.78 -3.50
C ILE A 1010 -29.53 -14.61 -4.77
N ILE A 1011 -28.29 -14.70 -5.25
CA ILE A 1011 -27.95 -15.46 -6.45
C ILE A 1011 -28.22 -16.95 -6.23
N LEU A 1012 -27.83 -17.49 -5.06
CA LEU A 1012 -28.10 -18.89 -4.70
C LEU A 1012 -29.60 -19.21 -4.64
N ASP A 1013 -30.41 -18.29 -4.11
CA ASP A 1013 -31.88 -18.42 -4.12
C ASP A 1013 -32.40 -18.56 -5.57
N LEU A 1014 -31.91 -17.71 -6.47
CA LEU A 1014 -32.32 -17.72 -7.88
C LEU A 1014 -31.83 -18.98 -8.62
N ILE A 1015 -30.58 -19.41 -8.39
CA ILE A 1015 -30.04 -20.67 -8.95
C ILE A 1015 -30.93 -21.85 -8.53
N THR A 1016 -31.31 -21.89 -7.25
CA THR A 1016 -32.15 -22.96 -6.70
C THR A 1016 -33.52 -23.00 -7.37
N GLU A 1017 -34.18 -21.85 -7.52
CA GLU A 1017 -35.50 -21.78 -8.18
C GLU A 1017 -35.44 -22.22 -9.64
N VAL A 1018 -34.41 -21.79 -10.40
CA VAL A 1018 -34.23 -22.22 -11.80
C VAL A 1018 -33.97 -23.73 -11.89
N TYR A 1019 -33.14 -24.27 -11.01
CA TYR A 1019 -32.80 -25.69 -10.98
C TYR A 1019 -34.02 -26.58 -10.70
N LEU A 1020 -34.83 -26.22 -9.68
CA LEU A 1020 -36.06 -26.94 -9.35
C LEU A 1020 -37.03 -26.94 -10.53
N LYS A 1021 -37.11 -25.81 -11.25
CA LYS A 1021 -37.99 -25.66 -12.41
C LYS A 1021 -37.53 -26.46 -13.62
N LEU A 1022 -36.24 -26.44 -13.94
CA LEU A 1022 -35.68 -27.22 -15.06
C LEU A 1022 -35.90 -28.74 -14.91
N ASN A 1023 -35.89 -29.23 -13.66
CA ASN A 1023 -36.05 -30.64 -13.33
C ASN A 1023 -37.48 -31.04 -12.91
N ASN A 1024 -38.46 -30.13 -12.98
CA ASN A 1024 -39.84 -30.36 -12.53
C ASN A 1024 -39.97 -30.82 -11.06
N TYR A 1025 -39.08 -30.35 -10.18
CA TYR A 1025 -39.05 -30.71 -8.75
C TYR A 1025 -39.83 -29.77 -7.83
N GLU A 1026 -40.47 -28.73 -8.38
CA GLU A 1026 -41.19 -27.69 -7.62
C GLU A 1026 -42.20 -28.25 -6.61
N ASN A 1027 -42.98 -29.27 -7.02
CA ASN A 1027 -44.00 -29.90 -6.16
C ASN A 1027 -43.42 -30.91 -5.16
N LYS A 1028 -42.25 -31.49 -5.44
CA LYS A 1028 -41.63 -32.55 -4.62
C LYS A 1028 -40.90 -32.00 -3.38
N TYR A 1029 -40.51 -30.72 -3.42
CA TYR A 1029 -39.74 -30.05 -2.35
C TYR A 1029 -40.44 -28.81 -1.76
N ALA A 1030 -41.74 -28.62 -2.03
CA ALA A 1030 -42.54 -27.59 -1.38
C ALA A 1030 -42.50 -27.79 0.16
N GLY A 1031 -41.92 -26.82 0.88
CA GLY A 1031 -41.73 -26.88 2.35
C GLY A 1031 -40.34 -27.31 2.85
N ARG A 1032 -39.46 -27.86 1.99
CA ARG A 1032 -38.04 -28.20 2.33
C ARG A 1032 -37.00 -27.33 1.61
N LYS A 1033 -37.44 -26.29 0.90
CA LYS A 1033 -36.58 -25.34 0.18
C LYS A 1033 -35.49 -24.70 1.07
N GLY A 1034 -35.83 -24.38 2.32
CA GLY A 1034 -34.87 -23.81 3.29
C GLY A 1034 -33.77 -24.78 3.71
N ILE A 1035 -34.07 -26.08 3.83
CA ILE A 1035 -33.09 -27.13 4.15
C ILE A 1035 -32.17 -27.37 2.95
N PHE A 1036 -32.74 -27.43 1.74
CA PHE A 1036 -31.95 -27.53 0.50
C PHE A 1036 -31.02 -26.34 0.30
N LYS A 1037 -31.48 -25.13 0.64
CA LYS A 1037 -30.66 -23.90 0.67
C LYS A 1037 -29.57 -23.97 1.74
N GLN A 1038 -29.89 -24.41 2.95
CA GLN A 1038 -28.92 -24.52 4.04
C GLN A 1038 -27.87 -25.61 3.79
N ASP A 1039 -28.23 -26.72 3.13
CA ASP A 1039 -27.28 -27.76 2.71
C ASP A 1039 -26.30 -27.18 1.68
N ILE A 1040 -26.81 -26.50 0.64
CA ILE A 1040 -25.99 -25.79 -0.35
C ILE A 1040 -25.09 -24.76 0.36
N LYS A 1041 -25.64 -23.88 1.21
CA LYS A 1041 -24.91 -22.82 1.91
C LYS A 1041 -23.85 -23.36 2.90
N LYS A 1042 -24.19 -24.35 3.72
CA LYS A 1042 -23.30 -24.97 4.72
C LYS A 1042 -22.14 -25.72 4.06
N ASN A 1043 -22.39 -26.38 2.92
CA ASN A 1043 -21.34 -27.04 2.15
C ASN A 1043 -20.46 -26.01 1.38
N LEU A 1044 -21.01 -24.85 0.98
CA LEU A 1044 -20.27 -23.73 0.41
C LEU A 1044 -19.38 -22.97 1.42
N GLU A 1045 -19.77 -22.94 2.71
CA GLU A 1045 -19.05 -22.22 3.77
C GLU A 1045 -17.97 -23.06 4.48
N THR A 1046 -18.09 -24.39 4.49
CA THR A 1046 -17.23 -25.26 5.35
C THR A 1046 -16.00 -25.86 4.66
N GLY A 1047 -15.84 -25.71 3.34
CA GLY A 1047 -14.60 -26.05 2.61
C GLY A 1047 -13.98 -27.42 2.94
N ARG A 1048 -14.77 -28.43 3.35
CA ARG A 1048 -14.24 -29.73 3.77
C ARG A 1048 -14.05 -30.69 2.59
N LEU A 1049 -12.88 -30.52 1.97
CA LEU A 1049 -11.86 -31.51 1.59
C LEU A 1049 -12.28 -32.82 0.89
N LEU A 1050 -11.88 -32.97 -0.38
CA LEU A 1050 -10.77 -33.85 -0.81
C LEU A 1050 -10.31 -33.52 -2.23
#